data_AF-A0A2D6MLW1-F1
#
_entry.id   AF-A0A2D6MLW1-F1
#
_cell.length_a   1.000
_cell.length_b   1.000
_cell.length_c   1.000
_cell.angle_alpha   90.00
_cell.angle_beta   90.00
_cell.angle_gamma   90.00
#
_symmetry.space_group_name_H-M   'P 1'
#
loop_
_entity.id
_entity.type
_entity.pdbx_description
1 polymer ?
#
loop_
_entity_poly.entity_id
_entity_poly.type
_entity_poly.pdbx_seq_one_letter_code
_entity_poly.pdbx_strand_id
1 'polypeptide(L)'
;QERPELFELEIERPPPLQSWRLEAPGRRDAVGESIESLDPTATRATLARARREGAKSVAIVWMHAYAHPEDELLLAGLAREVGFAHVAVSHEMAREIGFLSRGETAIADAYLTPLLRGHVDDLQRSLPRVELRFMQSSGGLTDADHFRGPNALLSGPAGGVVAARRVARAAGHTRAIGFDMGGTSTDVSLIAGDRLDRAFESEVGGVRVKAPMLRIHTVAAGGGSLCRFDGIRLTVGPESAGSDPGPLCYGQRDAQGRPSASELTVTDVNLALGRVAMDRFPFALETAPVATALAEMVASLRQAGFERTSEQVAAGFFEIANASMAQAIIEVSVARGADPRQHVLVGFGGAGGQHVCAIARRLGIREILLHPHAGLLSAYGIGIAPISWDGQRDGRGRSLPAEGVLDASTASEWAALEAEGVEALAAEGIAPEAVTIEWSLDLGYRGTDTALAIVVPGDATRTAAWRAAFEAAHRERFGYVRAEREIEIKTLRLRAVGTDEEVMRVGVDGRDARPIPPLSEPVVLRRDRAWFPGIGRVEAPIYEREALVPGHRLTGPALILEATGTVVLDPGFELEVDGANVFRVRARDPAQTDEAADLSESDPVRLEVLGNRFMSIAEQMGAVLRNTSVSTNIKERLDYSCAVFDRDGGLVANAPHIPVHLGAMADTVAALRARFAPFEPGDVFVTNDPFAGGSPLPDVTVVSPVFRAGAEGASFFVASRGHHADLGGKTPGSMPADSRSLAEEGVLIEAFQLVRHGYFDEVRIREVLASGQHPARRPDDNIADLEAMVAANRAGGGLLDALCREVGEEVVQVTMQQLQRAAASKVAREIAKLPGGEHRFADALDDGTPVEVRLEIEHAPASATPEDSLPARMQIDFTGTGPASSGNLNAPPAVVRAAVIYVLRSLVAERIPLNGGCLDPVALTIPAGSLLDPPAGSAVVGGNVETSQRIVDVLLGALGRAAASQGTMNNVTFGDETFGYYETIGGGAGATPYADGASGVHTHMTNTRITDPEILESRYPVLLLEFGLRAGSGGAGSQRGGDGIVRRYRFLQPVRVSLLTERRTRAPFGLAGGRPGERGCNRVLRRGARQAVEVPPRASVELGAHDELWIETPGGGGFGSFVPDGESG
;
A
#
# COMPACT_ATOMS: atom_id res chain seq x y z
N GLN A 1 9.28 -11.09 -0.08
CA GLN A 1 8.98 -11.70 -1.39
C GLN A 1 8.34 -10.67 -2.32
N GLU A 2 7.30 -9.94 -1.90
CA GLU A 2 6.80 -8.78 -2.64
C GLU A 2 7.89 -7.71 -2.82
N ARG A 3 7.85 -7.01 -3.95
CA ARG A 3 8.70 -5.86 -4.27
C ARG A 3 7.93 -4.57 -3.97
N PRO A 4 8.56 -3.57 -3.33
CA PRO A 4 7.93 -2.27 -3.09
C PRO A 4 7.58 -1.53 -4.40
N GLU A 5 8.49 -1.55 -5.38
CA GLU A 5 8.34 -0.84 -6.66
C GLU A 5 8.37 -1.86 -7.82
N LEU A 6 7.24 -2.02 -8.53
CA LEU A 6 7.05 -3.13 -9.50
C LEU A 6 8.03 -3.11 -10.69
N PHE A 7 8.40 -1.91 -11.14
CA PHE A 7 9.12 -1.69 -12.39
C PHE A 7 10.62 -1.47 -12.20
N GLU A 8 11.08 -1.36 -10.95
CA GLU A 8 12.50 -1.28 -10.64
C GLU A 8 13.17 -2.63 -10.90
N LEU A 9 14.24 -2.61 -11.70
CA LEU A 9 15.11 -3.77 -11.91
C LEU A 9 16.13 -3.89 -10.77
N GLU A 10 16.49 -2.77 -10.15
CA GLU A 10 17.41 -2.67 -9.01
C GLU A 10 16.58 -2.77 -7.72
N ILE A 11 16.18 -3.99 -7.39
CA ILE A 11 15.24 -4.24 -6.30
C ILE A 11 15.96 -4.11 -4.95
N GLU A 12 15.68 -3.04 -4.24
CA GLU A 12 16.18 -2.86 -2.87
C GLU A 12 15.25 -3.52 -1.85
N ARG A 13 15.80 -4.46 -1.08
CA ARG A 13 15.08 -5.03 0.08
C ARG A 13 15.31 -4.13 1.29
N PRO A 14 14.28 -3.85 2.10
CA PRO A 14 14.47 -3.17 3.36
C PRO A 14 15.53 -3.90 4.21
N PRO A 15 16.52 -3.18 4.76
CA PRO A 15 17.53 -3.81 5.59
C PRO A 15 16.88 -4.38 6.86
N PRO A 16 17.23 -5.61 7.28
CA PRO A 16 16.70 -6.17 8.52
C PRO A 16 17.20 -5.36 9.73
N LEU A 17 16.35 -5.17 10.74
CA LEU A 17 16.74 -4.51 12.00
C LEU A 17 17.77 -5.31 12.80
N GLN A 18 17.75 -6.64 12.67
CA GLN A 18 18.64 -7.55 13.39
C GLN A 18 19.95 -7.80 12.65
N SER A 19 21.06 -7.80 13.40
CA SER A 19 22.39 -8.11 12.87
C SER A 19 22.70 -9.61 12.81
N TRP A 20 22.05 -10.42 13.67
CA TRP A 20 22.24 -11.87 13.74
C TRP A 20 20.91 -12.60 13.70
N ARG A 21 20.93 -13.83 13.17
CA ARG A 21 19.82 -14.78 13.20
C ARG A 21 20.36 -16.08 13.78
N LEU A 22 19.69 -16.59 14.81
CA LEU A 22 20.09 -17.78 15.54
C LEU A 22 18.93 -18.76 15.52
N GLU A 23 19.20 -20.01 15.18
CA GLU A 23 18.21 -21.08 15.20
C GLU A 23 18.41 -21.93 16.45
N ALA A 24 17.30 -22.36 17.05
CA ALA A 24 17.27 -23.28 18.18
C ALA A 24 16.51 -24.54 17.76
N PRO A 25 17.04 -25.76 18.01
CA PRO A 25 16.35 -27.00 17.68
C PRO A 25 15.08 -27.15 18.52
N GLY A 26 13.94 -27.42 17.87
CA GLY A 26 12.64 -27.63 18.51
C GLY A 26 11.47 -27.14 17.64
N ARG A 27 10.28 -27.74 17.79
CA ARG A 27 9.09 -27.40 17.01
C ARG A 27 7.80 -27.87 17.70
N ARG A 28 6.79 -27.00 17.76
CA ARG A 28 5.38 -27.36 18.01
C ARG A 28 4.52 -27.12 16.78
N ASP A 29 3.41 -27.82 16.67
CA ASP A 29 2.38 -27.57 15.66
C ASP A 29 1.30 -26.58 16.14
N ALA A 30 0.29 -26.35 15.30
CA ALA A 30 -0.79 -25.40 15.55
C ALA A 30 -1.74 -25.79 16.70
N VAL A 31 -1.71 -27.05 17.15
CA VAL A 31 -2.51 -27.54 18.30
C VAL A 31 -1.67 -27.68 19.58
N GLY A 32 -0.39 -27.32 19.52
CA GLY A 32 0.54 -27.29 20.66
C GLY A 32 1.29 -28.61 20.90
N GLU A 33 1.12 -29.61 20.03
CA GLU A 33 1.85 -30.87 20.12
C GLU A 33 3.33 -30.66 19.75
N SER A 34 4.23 -31.24 20.56
CA SER A 34 5.67 -31.18 20.32
C SER A 34 6.04 -32.14 19.18
N ILE A 35 6.46 -31.58 18.04
CA ILE A 35 7.00 -32.35 16.91
C ILE A 35 8.48 -32.68 17.17
N GLU A 36 9.23 -31.71 17.69
CA GLU A 36 10.63 -31.85 18.08
C GLU A 36 10.83 -31.11 19.40
N SER A 37 11.37 -31.79 20.41
CA SER A 37 11.62 -31.16 21.71
C SER A 37 12.71 -30.10 21.62
N LEU A 38 12.51 -28.97 22.29
CA LEU A 38 13.54 -27.94 22.42
C LEU A 38 14.82 -28.53 23.04
N ASP A 39 16.00 -28.21 22.48
CA ASP A 39 17.31 -28.51 23.10
C ASP A 39 17.85 -27.28 23.85
N PRO A 40 17.74 -27.23 25.20
CA PRO A 40 18.21 -26.08 25.98
C PRO A 40 19.73 -25.95 25.99
N THR A 41 20.46 -27.06 25.83
CA THR A 41 21.92 -27.08 25.91
C THR A 41 22.52 -26.49 24.65
N ALA A 42 22.07 -26.97 23.47
CA ALA A 42 22.47 -26.40 22.19
C ALA A 42 22.10 -24.91 22.10
N THR A 43 20.89 -24.57 22.54
CA THR A 43 20.41 -23.17 22.49
C THR A 43 21.23 -22.25 23.39
N ARG A 44 21.56 -22.69 24.62
CA ARG A 44 22.43 -21.92 25.53
C ARG A 44 23.80 -21.65 24.90
N ALA A 45 24.39 -22.63 24.21
CA ALA A 45 25.68 -22.45 23.55
C ALA A 45 25.61 -21.39 22.44
N THR A 46 24.54 -21.42 21.63
CA THR A 46 24.28 -20.44 20.56
C THR A 46 24.09 -19.03 21.12
N LEU A 47 23.27 -18.87 22.16
CA LEU A 47 23.06 -17.59 22.85
C LEU A 47 24.36 -17.05 23.47
N ALA A 48 25.13 -17.91 24.14
CA ALA A 48 26.41 -17.53 24.74
C ALA A 48 27.45 -17.09 23.71
N ARG A 49 27.44 -17.69 22.51
CA ARG A 49 28.29 -17.24 21.38
C ARG A 49 27.90 -15.83 20.95
N ALA A 50 26.62 -15.60 20.64
CA ALA A 50 26.14 -14.29 20.21
C ALA A 50 26.43 -13.19 21.25
N ARG A 51 26.30 -13.52 22.54
CA ARG A 51 26.64 -12.59 23.63
C ARG A 51 28.12 -12.22 23.64
N ARG A 52 29.02 -13.19 23.44
CA ARG A 52 30.48 -12.93 23.35
C ARG A 52 30.86 -12.11 22.12
N GLU A 53 30.11 -12.25 21.03
CA GLU A 53 30.30 -11.49 19.78
C GLU A 53 29.70 -10.08 19.84
N GLY A 54 29.08 -9.69 20.97
CA GLY A 54 28.67 -8.31 21.24
C GLY A 54 27.17 -8.06 21.20
N ALA A 55 26.33 -9.09 21.02
CA ALA A 55 24.87 -8.93 21.03
C ALA A 55 24.38 -8.44 22.41
N LYS A 56 23.71 -7.27 22.43
CA LYS A 56 23.25 -6.61 23.66
C LYS A 56 21.85 -7.00 24.09
N SER A 57 20.95 -7.10 23.11
CA SER A 57 19.55 -7.49 23.22
C SER A 57 19.26 -8.70 22.32
N VAL A 58 18.16 -9.40 22.59
CA VAL A 58 17.69 -10.52 21.78
C VAL A 58 16.17 -10.50 21.69
N ALA A 59 15.65 -10.78 20.50
CA ALA A 59 14.24 -11.08 20.27
C ALA A 59 14.07 -12.59 20.10
N ILE A 60 13.07 -13.16 20.78
CA ILE A 60 12.74 -14.58 20.74
C ILE A 60 11.39 -14.73 20.06
N VAL A 61 11.36 -15.50 18.98
CA VAL A 61 10.16 -15.74 18.16
C VAL A 61 10.07 -17.23 17.90
N TRP A 62 8.95 -17.84 18.29
CA TRP A 62 8.67 -19.25 18.10
C TRP A 62 7.33 -19.44 17.41
N MET A 63 7.24 -20.45 16.54
CA MET A 63 5.98 -20.79 15.86
C MET A 63 4.93 -21.25 16.87
N HIS A 64 3.70 -20.77 16.69
CA HIS A 64 2.51 -21.01 17.51
C HIS A 64 2.58 -20.52 18.96
N ALA A 65 3.61 -19.74 19.31
CA ALA A 65 3.79 -19.24 20.68
C ALA A 65 2.72 -18.25 21.15
N TYR A 66 1.94 -17.68 20.23
CA TYR A 66 0.78 -16.86 20.59
C TYR A 66 -0.26 -17.64 21.41
N ALA A 67 -0.37 -18.96 21.18
CA ALA A 67 -1.24 -19.88 21.91
C ALA A 67 -0.47 -20.80 22.88
N HIS A 68 0.77 -21.18 22.53
CA HIS A 68 1.60 -22.14 23.27
C HIS A 68 2.99 -21.55 23.60
N PRO A 69 3.09 -20.67 24.62
CA PRO A 69 4.28 -19.85 24.87
C PRO A 69 5.41 -20.57 25.64
N GLU A 70 5.24 -21.84 26.00
CA GLU A 70 6.10 -22.55 26.96
C GLU A 70 7.57 -22.57 26.52
N ASP A 71 7.82 -22.83 25.23
CA ASP A 71 9.18 -22.89 24.70
C ASP A 71 9.81 -21.49 24.62
N GLU A 72 9.05 -20.45 24.29
CA GLU A 72 9.55 -19.06 24.31
C GLU A 72 9.94 -18.62 25.73
N LEU A 73 9.14 -18.96 26.74
CA LEU A 73 9.43 -18.63 28.13
C LEU A 73 10.72 -19.31 28.62
N LEU A 74 10.92 -20.57 28.23
CA LEU A 74 12.16 -21.29 28.53
C LEU A 74 13.37 -20.63 27.85
N LEU A 75 13.25 -20.28 26.57
CA LEU A 75 14.28 -19.56 25.82
C LEU A 75 14.61 -18.20 26.45
N ALA A 76 13.58 -17.48 26.91
CA ALA A 76 13.74 -16.19 27.59
C ALA A 76 14.52 -16.32 28.90
N GLY A 77 14.24 -17.37 29.68
CA GLY A 77 15.02 -17.73 30.87
C GLY A 77 16.50 -17.94 30.53
N LEU A 78 16.78 -18.76 29.51
CA LEU A 78 18.16 -19.03 29.06
C LEU A 78 18.89 -17.76 28.60
N ALA A 79 18.22 -16.88 27.84
CA ALA A 79 18.79 -15.62 27.40
C ALA A 79 19.13 -14.68 28.57
N ARG A 80 18.26 -14.59 29.57
CA ARG A 80 18.52 -13.81 30.79
C ARG A 80 19.71 -14.38 31.57
N GLU A 81 19.81 -15.70 31.71
CA GLU A 81 20.94 -16.37 32.38
C GLU A 81 22.28 -16.17 31.65
N VAL A 82 22.27 -16.16 30.32
CA VAL A 82 23.46 -15.84 29.51
C VAL A 82 23.88 -14.36 29.66
N GLY A 83 22.97 -13.51 30.14
CA GLY A 83 23.26 -12.12 30.51
C GLY A 83 22.92 -11.10 29.43
N PHE A 84 21.94 -11.36 28.56
CA PHE A 84 21.39 -10.33 27.67
C PHE A 84 20.74 -9.20 28.48
N ALA A 85 20.98 -7.94 28.09
CA ALA A 85 20.50 -6.77 28.84
C ALA A 85 19.00 -6.52 28.63
N HIS A 86 18.49 -6.90 27.47
CA HIS A 86 17.07 -6.83 27.13
C HIS A 86 16.69 -8.08 26.34
N VAL A 87 15.58 -8.71 26.73
CA VAL A 87 15.04 -9.93 26.11
C VAL A 87 13.61 -9.64 25.74
N ALA A 88 13.33 -9.52 24.44
CA ALA A 88 11.99 -9.35 23.90
C ALA A 88 11.43 -10.72 23.53
N VAL A 89 10.22 -11.02 23.99
CA VAL A 89 9.57 -12.32 23.77
C VAL A 89 8.30 -12.12 22.97
N SER A 90 8.14 -12.82 21.85
CA SER A 90 7.13 -12.47 20.85
C SER A 90 5.69 -12.61 21.36
N HIS A 91 5.38 -13.66 22.14
CA HIS A 91 4.05 -13.81 22.74
C HIS A 91 3.75 -12.77 23.83
N GLU A 92 4.77 -12.19 24.48
CA GLU A 92 4.54 -11.11 25.47
C GLU A 92 4.17 -9.79 24.77
N MET A 93 4.64 -9.57 23.54
CA MET A 93 4.33 -8.36 22.77
C MET A 93 2.98 -8.45 22.06
N ALA A 94 2.69 -9.58 21.41
CA ALA A 94 1.43 -9.79 20.70
C ALA A 94 0.95 -11.24 20.82
N ARG A 95 -0.10 -11.46 21.64
CA ARG A 95 -0.76 -12.76 21.83
C ARG A 95 -1.81 -13.05 20.76
N GLU A 96 -1.41 -12.97 19.50
CA GLU A 96 -2.25 -13.30 18.35
C GLU A 96 -1.41 -13.97 17.25
N ILE A 97 -2.08 -14.74 16.37
CA ILE A 97 -1.42 -15.39 15.23
C ILE A 97 -0.73 -14.38 14.31
N GLY A 98 0.28 -14.85 13.59
CA GLY A 98 1.02 -14.10 12.58
C GLY A 98 2.49 -14.08 12.94
N PHE A 99 3.22 -15.13 12.53
CA PHE A 99 4.61 -15.33 12.90
C PHE A 99 5.49 -14.15 12.47
N LEU A 100 5.30 -13.65 11.25
CA LEU A 100 6.12 -12.57 10.72
C LEU A 100 5.90 -11.27 11.48
N SER A 101 4.66 -10.79 11.60
CA SER A 101 4.37 -9.51 12.24
C SER A 101 4.54 -9.57 13.76
N ARG A 102 4.29 -10.71 14.41
CA ARG A 102 4.64 -10.91 15.83
C ARG A 102 6.16 -10.90 16.03
N GLY A 103 6.90 -11.55 15.13
CA GLY A 103 8.35 -11.56 15.15
C GLY A 103 8.97 -10.18 14.91
N GLU A 104 8.50 -9.44 13.90
CA GLU A 104 8.93 -8.06 13.61
C GLU A 104 8.65 -7.12 14.79
N THR A 105 7.54 -7.30 15.50
CA THR A 105 7.22 -6.56 16.73
C THR A 105 8.24 -6.83 17.86
N ALA A 106 8.60 -8.11 18.08
CA ALA A 106 9.60 -8.48 19.07
C ALA A 106 11.00 -7.94 18.71
N ILE A 107 11.34 -7.94 17.42
CA ILE A 107 12.60 -7.36 16.92
C ILE A 107 12.61 -5.83 17.13
N ALA A 108 11.50 -5.15 16.82
CA ALA A 108 11.36 -3.71 17.06
C ALA A 108 11.52 -3.36 18.55
N ASP A 109 10.95 -4.15 19.46
CA ASP A 109 11.18 -3.99 20.91
C ASP A 109 12.65 -4.22 21.30
N ALA A 110 13.27 -5.30 20.83
CA ALA A 110 14.66 -5.59 21.12
C ALA A 110 15.64 -4.53 20.61
N TYR A 111 15.26 -3.82 19.54
CA TYR A 111 16.04 -2.74 18.96
C TYR A 111 15.79 -1.39 19.65
N LEU A 112 14.54 -0.98 19.79
CA LEU A 112 14.16 0.38 20.22
C LEU A 112 14.14 0.55 21.74
N THR A 113 13.63 -0.41 22.50
CA THR A 113 13.44 -0.26 23.96
C THR A 113 14.73 0.05 24.70
N PRO A 114 15.89 -0.59 24.40
CA PRO A 114 17.15 -0.21 25.03
C PRO A 114 17.62 1.22 24.72
N LEU A 115 17.35 1.73 23.51
CA LEU A 115 17.71 3.09 23.11
C LEU A 115 16.83 4.11 23.82
N LEU A 116 15.52 3.83 23.92
CA LEU A 116 14.57 4.67 24.63
C LEU A 116 14.87 4.74 26.11
N ARG A 117 15.16 3.60 26.76
CA ARG A 117 15.50 3.57 28.20
C ARG A 117 16.66 4.49 28.54
N GLY A 118 17.72 4.52 27.73
CA GLY A 118 18.83 5.46 27.95
C GLY A 118 18.38 6.93 27.98
N HIS A 119 17.50 7.33 27.07
CA HIS A 119 16.96 8.69 27.05
C HIS A 119 16.02 8.98 28.23
N VAL A 120 15.16 8.01 28.57
CA VAL A 120 14.24 8.11 29.70
C VAL A 120 14.99 8.24 31.02
N ASP A 121 16.02 7.41 31.24
CA ASP A 121 16.87 7.45 32.43
C ASP A 121 17.61 8.80 32.55
N ASP A 122 18.11 9.34 31.43
CA ASP A 122 18.77 10.65 31.38
C ASP A 122 17.80 11.79 31.76
N LEU A 123 16.56 11.71 31.26
CA LEU A 123 15.52 12.69 31.56
C LEU A 123 15.08 12.62 33.03
N GLN A 124 14.87 11.40 33.58
CA GLN A 124 14.57 11.18 34.99
C GLN A 124 15.67 11.73 35.90
N ARG A 125 16.94 11.49 35.56
CA ARG A 125 18.08 12.04 36.31
C ARG A 125 18.15 13.57 36.25
N SER A 126 17.75 14.15 35.12
CA SER A 126 17.72 15.61 34.92
C SER A 126 16.53 16.28 35.62
N LEU A 127 15.44 15.55 35.85
CA LEU A 127 14.19 16.02 36.43
C LEU A 127 13.75 15.17 37.65
N PRO A 128 14.57 15.04 38.71
CA PRO A 128 14.36 14.04 39.79
C PRO A 128 13.14 14.29 40.69
N ARG A 129 12.40 15.38 40.48
CA ARG A 129 11.20 15.76 41.26
C ARG A 129 9.94 15.82 40.41
N VAL A 130 10.03 15.43 39.14
CA VAL A 130 8.92 15.45 38.19
C VAL A 130 8.53 14.01 37.89
N GLU A 131 7.25 13.71 38.02
CA GLU A 131 6.70 12.44 37.54
C GLU A 131 6.68 12.47 36.01
N LEU A 132 7.34 11.50 35.39
CA LEU A 132 7.49 11.44 33.94
C LEU A 132 6.59 10.36 33.36
N ARG A 133 5.61 10.80 32.57
CA ARG A 133 4.72 9.95 31.79
C ARG A 133 4.99 10.16 30.29
N PHE A 134 4.86 9.10 29.52
CA PHE A 134 5.18 9.08 28.09
C PHE A 134 3.94 8.73 27.27
N MET A 135 3.77 9.44 26.16
CA MET A 135 2.71 9.18 25.20
C MET A 135 2.98 7.88 24.44
N GLN A 136 1.98 7.00 24.45
CA GLN A 136 1.96 5.79 23.65
C GLN A 136 1.28 6.05 22.29
N SER A 137 1.63 5.24 21.29
CA SER A 137 0.97 5.20 19.98
C SER A 137 -0.54 4.99 20.09
N SER A 138 -1.03 4.33 21.16
CA SER A 138 -2.45 4.06 21.40
C SER A 138 -3.24 5.32 21.83
N GLY A 139 -2.56 6.45 22.07
CA GLY A 139 -3.15 7.72 22.49
C GLY A 139 -3.37 7.86 23.99
N GLY A 140 -2.74 7.01 24.80
CA GLY A 140 -2.69 7.17 26.26
C GLY A 140 -1.27 7.33 26.78
N LEU A 141 -1.16 7.63 28.07
CA LEU A 141 0.10 7.77 28.78
C LEU A 141 0.46 6.47 29.52
N THR A 142 1.75 6.28 29.74
CA THR A 142 2.29 5.25 30.64
C THR A 142 3.55 5.76 31.34
N ASP A 143 3.88 5.17 32.48
CA ASP A 143 5.12 5.44 33.18
C ASP A 143 6.37 4.99 32.42
N ALA A 144 7.49 5.62 32.76
CA ALA A 144 8.82 5.36 32.21
C ALA A 144 9.22 3.88 32.12
N ASP A 145 8.95 3.09 33.17
CA ASP A 145 9.37 1.70 33.27
C ASP A 145 8.60 0.76 32.31
N HIS A 146 7.38 1.16 31.93
CA HIS A 146 6.48 0.44 31.05
C HIS A 146 6.53 0.94 29.60
N PHE A 147 7.26 2.03 29.33
CA PHE A 147 7.39 2.59 27.99
C PHE A 147 8.31 1.72 27.11
N ARG A 148 7.70 1.10 26.09
CA ARG A 148 8.38 0.18 25.15
C ARG A 148 8.44 0.75 23.75
N GLY A 149 9.45 0.34 23.00
CA GLY A 149 9.73 0.70 21.61
C GLY A 149 8.51 0.62 20.68
N PRO A 150 7.83 -0.53 20.57
CA PRO A 150 6.66 -0.69 19.70
C PRO A 150 5.53 0.29 20.01
N ASN A 151 5.41 0.69 21.29
CA ASN A 151 4.37 1.62 21.76
C ASN A 151 4.80 3.09 21.66
N ALA A 152 6.03 3.39 21.25
CA ALA A 152 6.55 4.75 21.13
C ALA A 152 6.41 5.34 19.71
N LEU A 153 6.18 4.48 18.71
CA LEU A 153 6.14 4.84 17.30
C LEU A 153 4.95 5.77 17.01
N LEU A 154 5.18 6.92 16.36
CA LEU A 154 4.14 7.93 16.09
C LEU A 154 3.44 8.46 17.36
N SER A 155 4.07 8.38 18.54
CA SER A 155 3.52 8.90 19.80
C SER A 155 3.24 10.42 19.76
N GLY A 156 4.11 11.22 19.14
CA GLY A 156 3.90 12.66 18.97
C GLY A 156 2.60 12.98 18.21
N PRO A 157 2.44 12.51 16.97
CA PRO A 157 1.19 12.65 16.20
C PRO A 157 -0.04 12.10 16.93
N ALA A 158 0.09 11.02 17.71
CA ALA A 158 -1.01 10.47 18.51
C ALA A 158 -1.58 11.50 19.51
N GLY A 159 -0.73 12.32 20.12
CA GLY A 159 -1.16 13.49 20.90
C GLY A 159 -2.01 14.45 20.08
N GLY A 160 -1.59 14.75 18.85
CA GLY A 160 -2.35 15.61 17.92
C GLY A 160 -3.76 15.10 17.65
N VAL A 161 -3.92 13.78 17.46
CA VAL A 161 -5.23 13.15 17.26
C VAL A 161 -6.11 13.25 18.53
N VAL A 162 -5.54 13.02 19.72
CA VAL A 162 -6.25 13.18 21.00
C VAL A 162 -6.80 14.60 21.14
N ALA A 163 -5.97 15.61 20.85
CA ALA A 163 -6.37 17.00 20.87
C ALA A 163 -7.41 17.34 19.80
N ALA A 164 -7.23 16.87 18.56
CA ALA A 164 -8.16 17.13 17.46
C ALA A 164 -9.57 16.62 17.78
N ARG A 165 -9.69 15.42 18.38
CA ARG A 165 -10.98 14.90 18.88
C ARG A 165 -11.57 15.80 19.95
N ARG A 166 -10.77 16.26 20.91
CA ARG A 166 -11.23 17.17 21.98
C ARG A 166 -11.77 18.48 21.40
N VAL A 167 -11.06 19.08 20.45
CA VAL A 167 -11.44 20.33 19.78
C VAL A 167 -12.74 20.14 18.98
N ALA A 168 -12.83 19.10 18.15
CA ALA A 168 -14.03 18.82 17.36
C ALA A 168 -15.26 18.60 18.26
N ARG A 169 -15.11 17.80 19.32
CA ARG A 169 -16.20 17.52 20.26
C ARG A 169 -16.64 18.77 21.01
N ALA A 170 -15.71 19.61 21.46
CA ALA A 170 -16.02 20.87 22.12
C ALA A 170 -16.81 21.82 21.20
N ALA A 171 -16.54 21.78 19.89
CA ALA A 171 -17.28 22.52 18.87
C ALA A 171 -18.60 21.85 18.43
N GLY A 172 -18.97 20.71 19.02
CA GLY A 172 -20.22 19.99 18.73
C GLY A 172 -20.16 19.02 17.54
N HIS A 173 -18.97 18.67 17.05
CA HIS A 173 -18.78 17.74 15.95
C HIS A 173 -18.35 16.35 16.46
N THR A 174 -19.01 15.31 15.94
CA THR A 174 -18.65 13.90 16.19
C THR A 174 -17.86 13.29 15.05
N ARG A 175 -17.66 14.02 13.95
CA ARG A 175 -16.92 13.58 12.76
C ARG A 175 -15.92 14.65 12.38
N ALA A 176 -14.63 14.31 12.41
CA ALA A 176 -13.55 15.24 12.12
C ALA A 176 -12.41 14.57 11.35
N ILE A 177 -11.63 15.38 10.64
CA ILE A 177 -10.36 14.99 10.05
C ILE A 177 -9.28 15.85 10.72
N GLY A 178 -8.33 15.21 11.39
CA GLY A 178 -7.14 15.89 11.89
C GLY A 178 -6.12 16.06 10.77
N PHE A 179 -5.58 17.26 10.63
CA PHE A 179 -4.58 17.62 9.62
C PHE A 179 -3.42 18.35 10.29
N ASP A 180 -2.33 17.63 10.58
CA ASP A 180 -1.08 18.17 11.13
C ASP A 180 -0.09 18.40 9.99
N MET A 181 0.24 19.64 9.64
CA MET A 181 1.26 19.91 8.63
C MET A 181 2.50 20.54 9.27
N GLY A 182 3.58 19.77 9.26
CA GLY A 182 4.90 20.18 9.74
C GLY A 182 5.85 20.59 8.62
N GLY A 183 7.14 20.66 8.98
CA GLY A 183 8.22 20.97 8.03
C GLY A 183 8.54 19.82 7.08
N THR A 184 8.43 18.56 7.49
CA THR A 184 8.86 17.43 6.65
C THR A 184 7.68 16.68 6.03
N SER A 185 6.58 16.55 6.78
CA SER A 185 5.45 15.70 6.45
C SER A 185 4.13 16.30 6.92
N THR A 186 3.03 15.67 6.50
CA THR A 186 1.69 15.94 6.99
C THR A 186 1.10 14.67 7.59
N ASP A 187 0.57 14.72 8.80
CA ASP A 187 -0.14 13.61 9.44
C ASP A 187 -1.66 13.82 9.37
N VAL A 188 -2.35 12.82 8.83
CA VAL A 188 -3.81 12.82 8.66
C VAL A 188 -4.43 11.77 9.57
N SER A 189 -5.51 12.12 10.26
CA SER A 189 -6.31 11.19 11.07
C SER A 189 -7.81 11.36 10.82
N LEU A 190 -8.53 10.25 10.82
CA LEU A 190 -9.99 10.24 10.72
C LEU A 190 -10.59 10.00 12.11
N ILE A 191 -11.50 10.88 12.53
CA ILE A 191 -12.19 10.81 13.82
C ILE A 191 -13.67 10.63 13.54
N ALA A 192 -14.24 9.51 13.98
CA ALA A 192 -15.66 9.20 13.79
C ALA A 192 -16.29 8.72 15.10
N GLY A 193 -17.33 9.43 15.54
CA GLY A 193 -18.07 9.15 16.77
C GLY A 193 -17.32 9.56 18.04
N ASP A 194 -17.67 8.92 19.14
CA ASP A 194 -17.13 9.23 20.46
C ASP A 194 -15.78 8.56 20.74
N ARG A 195 -15.15 7.86 19.79
CA ARG A 195 -13.92 7.08 20.05
C ARG A 195 -12.84 7.33 19.02
N LEU A 196 -11.60 7.06 19.42
CA LEU A 196 -10.44 7.16 18.54
C LEU A 196 -10.23 5.82 17.84
N ASP A 197 -10.14 5.86 16.50
CA ASP A 197 -9.90 4.68 15.68
C ASP A 197 -8.44 4.19 15.86
N ARG A 198 -8.29 2.87 16.03
CA ARG A 198 -7.01 2.21 16.27
C ARG A 198 -6.74 1.13 15.23
N ALA A 199 -5.48 1.04 14.85
CA ALA A 199 -4.91 -0.13 14.22
C ALA A 199 -4.24 -0.99 15.28
N PHE A 200 -4.39 -2.30 15.17
CA PHE A 200 -3.68 -3.26 16.03
C PHE A 200 -2.52 -3.94 15.30
N GLU A 201 -2.39 -3.67 14.01
CA GLU A 201 -1.24 -4.00 13.18
C GLU A 201 -1.01 -2.82 12.22
N SER A 202 0.19 -2.26 12.26
CA SER A 202 0.62 -1.12 11.45
C SER A 202 2.00 -1.37 10.87
N GLU A 203 2.34 -0.72 9.75
CA GLU A 203 3.69 -0.73 9.20
C GLU A 203 4.32 0.65 9.42
N VAL A 204 5.48 0.70 10.08
CA VAL A 204 6.21 1.94 10.36
C VAL A 204 7.66 1.74 9.95
N GLY A 205 8.15 2.58 9.02
CA GLY A 205 9.51 2.46 8.50
C GLY A 205 9.81 1.11 7.83
N GLY A 206 8.79 0.48 7.22
CA GLY A 206 8.90 -0.84 6.59
C GLY A 206 8.88 -2.03 7.55
N VAL A 207 8.59 -1.81 8.85
CA VAL A 207 8.51 -2.86 9.87
C VAL A 207 7.07 -3.00 10.34
N ARG A 208 6.51 -4.22 10.33
CA ARG A 208 5.17 -4.45 10.88
C ARG A 208 5.22 -4.54 12.39
N VAL A 209 4.27 -3.87 13.02
CA VAL A 209 4.16 -3.78 14.47
C VAL A 209 2.73 -4.11 14.88
N LYS A 210 2.57 -5.19 15.64
CA LYS A 210 1.34 -5.64 16.29
C LYS A 210 1.22 -4.97 17.66
N ALA A 211 0.97 -3.67 17.65
CA ALA A 211 0.69 -2.88 18.83
C ALA A 211 -0.49 -1.94 18.55
N PRO A 212 -1.29 -1.59 19.57
CA PRO A 212 -2.37 -0.62 19.41
C PRO A 212 -1.80 0.76 19.07
N MET A 213 -2.15 1.27 17.90
CA MET A 213 -1.75 2.59 17.42
C MET A 213 -2.98 3.35 16.94
N LEU A 214 -3.07 4.64 17.27
CA LEU A 214 -4.02 5.53 16.61
C LEU A 214 -3.75 5.52 15.11
N ARG A 215 -4.81 5.47 14.30
CA ARG A 215 -4.66 5.46 12.85
C ARG A 215 -4.24 6.84 12.35
N ILE A 216 -2.96 6.95 12.05
CA ILE A 216 -2.32 8.15 11.52
C ILE A 216 -1.71 7.77 10.19
N HIS A 217 -2.01 8.57 9.17
CA HIS A 217 -1.43 8.42 7.86
C HIS A 217 -0.50 9.59 7.59
N THR A 218 0.78 9.30 7.51
CA THR A 218 1.81 10.29 7.20
C THR A 218 1.99 10.42 5.70
N VAL A 219 1.86 11.64 5.20
CA VAL A 219 2.05 12.03 3.80
C VAL A 219 3.41 12.71 3.68
N ALA A 220 4.18 12.33 2.67
CA ALA A 220 5.46 12.97 2.32
C ALA A 220 5.28 14.34 1.63
N ALA A 221 4.37 15.15 2.17
CA ALA A 221 4.07 16.49 1.73
C ALA A 221 4.09 17.38 2.98
N GLY A 222 5.13 18.20 3.15
CA GLY A 222 5.27 19.15 4.24
C GLY A 222 5.89 20.45 3.74
N GLY A 223 6.22 21.37 4.64
CA GLY A 223 6.83 22.65 4.26
C GLY A 223 8.15 22.53 3.47
N GLY A 224 8.90 21.44 3.65
CA GLY A 224 10.20 21.19 3.05
C GLY A 224 10.16 20.31 1.81
N SER A 225 8.98 19.89 1.35
CA SER A 225 8.85 19.04 0.16
C SER A 225 9.38 19.75 -1.08
N LEU A 226 10.22 19.06 -1.86
CA LEU A 226 10.95 19.61 -2.99
C LEU A 226 10.04 19.85 -4.20
N CYS A 227 10.21 20.97 -4.90
CA CYS A 227 9.42 21.42 -6.05
C CYS A 227 10.26 21.33 -7.34
N ARG A 228 9.86 20.48 -8.30
CA ARG A 228 10.67 20.15 -9.50
C ARG A 228 9.88 20.22 -10.81
N PHE A 229 10.60 20.23 -11.93
CA PHE A 229 10.07 20.11 -13.29
C PHE A 229 10.83 19.00 -14.04
N ASP A 230 10.13 18.00 -14.56
CA ASP A 230 10.72 16.83 -15.25
C ASP A 230 10.84 17.00 -16.78
N GLY A 231 10.60 18.21 -17.28
CA GLY A 231 10.55 18.52 -18.71
C GLY A 231 9.15 18.37 -19.34
N ILE A 232 8.20 17.70 -18.67
CA ILE A 232 6.80 17.60 -19.08
C ILE A 232 5.85 18.22 -18.04
N ARG A 233 6.08 17.96 -16.75
CA ARG A 233 5.18 18.34 -15.65
C ARG A 233 5.92 18.84 -14.42
N LEU A 234 5.21 19.61 -13.61
CA LEU A 234 5.66 20.07 -12.29
C LEU A 234 5.33 19.00 -11.23
N THR A 235 6.22 18.81 -10.26
CA THR A 235 6.04 17.84 -9.15
C THR A 235 6.39 18.46 -7.80
N VAL A 236 5.78 17.94 -6.72
CA VAL A 236 6.08 18.31 -5.32
C VAL A 236 6.26 17.05 -4.49
N GLY A 237 7.41 16.90 -3.84
CA GLY A 237 7.77 15.72 -3.06
C GLY A 237 7.97 14.45 -3.93
N PRO A 238 8.13 13.27 -3.30
CA PRO A 238 8.07 13.02 -1.85
C PRO A 238 9.33 13.43 -1.08
N GLU A 239 10.44 13.72 -1.77
CA GLU A 239 11.67 14.13 -1.09
C GLU A 239 11.49 15.48 -0.39
N SER A 240 12.23 15.66 0.70
CA SER A 240 12.15 16.83 1.57
C SER A 240 13.53 17.35 1.92
N ALA A 241 13.67 18.66 2.00
CA ALA A 241 14.85 19.33 2.53
C ALA A 241 14.98 19.22 4.06
N GLY A 242 13.97 18.64 4.73
CA GLY A 242 13.93 18.48 6.19
C GLY A 242 14.01 19.83 6.91
N SER A 243 14.64 19.83 8.08
CA SER A 243 14.98 21.05 8.84
C SER A 243 16.44 21.48 8.68
N ASP A 244 17.28 20.59 8.16
CA ASP A 244 18.72 20.79 7.92
C ASP A 244 19.07 20.09 6.59
N PRO A 245 19.34 20.86 5.51
CA PRO A 245 19.50 22.31 5.49
C PRO A 245 18.18 23.10 5.55
N GLY A 246 17.04 22.43 5.30
CA GLY A 246 15.72 23.05 5.22
C GLY A 246 15.45 23.84 3.92
N PRO A 247 14.31 24.57 3.86
CA PRO A 247 13.96 25.48 2.77
C PRO A 247 15.08 26.45 2.36
N LEU A 248 15.13 26.82 1.08
CA LEU A 248 16.12 27.79 0.56
C LEU A 248 16.09 29.10 1.34
N CYS A 249 14.90 29.55 1.74
CA CYS A 249 14.70 30.76 2.49
C CYS A 249 15.30 30.74 3.90
N TYR A 250 15.74 29.59 4.42
CA TYR A 250 16.44 29.52 5.72
C TYR A 250 17.88 30.04 5.63
N GLY A 251 18.45 30.17 4.42
CA GLY A 251 19.77 30.79 4.21
C GLY A 251 20.93 30.02 4.84
N GLN A 252 20.78 28.73 5.14
CA GLN A 252 21.84 27.93 5.74
C GLN A 252 23.02 27.76 4.78
N ARG A 253 24.23 27.80 5.36
CA ARG A 253 25.50 27.69 4.62
C ARG A 253 26.36 26.58 5.20
N ASP A 254 27.03 25.84 4.33
CA ASP A 254 27.97 24.80 4.72
C ASP A 254 29.24 25.39 5.36
N ALA A 255 30.13 24.52 5.84
CA ALA A 255 31.39 24.95 6.46
C ALA A 255 32.31 25.75 5.51
N GLN A 256 32.05 25.71 4.20
CA GLN A 256 32.77 26.44 3.16
C GLN A 256 32.02 27.73 2.71
N GLY A 257 30.89 28.06 3.35
CA GLY A 257 30.09 29.25 3.08
C GLY A 257 29.16 29.14 1.86
N ARG A 258 29.02 27.95 1.26
CA ARG A 258 28.12 27.70 0.13
C ARG A 258 26.71 27.44 0.64
N PRO A 259 25.64 27.79 -0.10
CA PRO A 259 24.28 27.42 0.28
C PRO A 259 24.16 25.91 0.48
N SER A 260 23.62 25.50 1.64
CA SER A 260 23.42 24.08 1.94
C SER A 260 22.21 23.50 1.22
N ALA A 261 21.20 24.34 0.93
CA ALA A 261 20.02 23.99 0.14
C ALA A 261 20.18 24.49 -1.31
N SER A 262 19.67 23.71 -2.28
CA SER A 262 19.79 24.00 -3.71
C SER A 262 18.47 23.94 -4.48
N GLU A 263 17.36 23.53 -3.86
CA GLU A 263 16.09 23.27 -4.53
C GLU A 263 14.92 23.97 -3.83
N LEU A 264 13.91 24.38 -4.60
CA LEU A 264 12.70 25.02 -4.05
C LEU A 264 11.89 24.05 -3.19
N THR A 265 11.32 24.57 -2.11
CA THR A 265 10.38 23.85 -1.24
C THR A 265 8.99 24.50 -1.19
N VAL A 266 8.00 23.81 -0.62
CA VAL A 266 6.66 24.37 -0.38
C VAL A 266 6.70 25.63 0.50
N THR A 267 7.61 25.71 1.47
CA THR A 267 7.79 26.91 2.31
C THR A 267 8.36 28.07 1.50
N ASP A 268 9.30 27.80 0.58
CA ASP A 268 9.81 28.82 -0.35
C ASP A 268 8.69 29.33 -1.27
N VAL A 269 7.82 28.44 -1.73
CA VAL A 269 6.63 28.77 -2.50
C VAL A 269 5.68 29.67 -1.71
N ASN A 270 5.33 29.30 -0.47
CA ASN A 270 4.47 30.13 0.38
C ASN A 270 5.10 31.49 0.69
N LEU A 271 6.43 31.56 0.88
CA LEU A 271 7.15 32.82 1.04
C LEU A 271 7.05 33.68 -0.23
N ALA A 272 7.31 33.09 -1.41
CA ALA A 272 7.22 33.79 -2.69
C ALA A 272 5.79 34.31 -2.96
N LEU A 273 4.77 33.56 -2.54
CA LEU A 273 3.35 33.93 -2.61
C LEU A 273 2.92 34.95 -1.55
N GLY A 274 3.80 35.37 -0.64
CA GLY A 274 3.48 36.32 0.44
C GLY A 274 2.57 35.72 1.53
N ARG A 275 2.51 34.39 1.64
CA ARG A 275 1.68 33.65 2.60
C ARG A 275 2.42 33.36 3.93
N VAL A 276 3.71 33.72 4.01
CA VAL A 276 4.54 33.63 5.22
C VAL A 276 4.93 35.03 5.67
N ALA A 277 4.69 35.35 6.95
CA ALA A 277 5.12 36.60 7.55
C ALA A 277 6.57 36.50 8.07
N MET A 278 7.51 37.08 7.32
CA MET A 278 8.95 36.98 7.62
C MET A 278 9.34 37.56 8.99
N ASP A 279 8.64 38.59 9.45
CA ASP A 279 8.92 39.30 10.71
C ASP A 279 8.39 38.60 11.96
N ARG A 280 7.58 37.55 11.79
CA ARG A 280 7.13 36.66 12.88
C ARG A 280 7.81 35.29 12.85
N PHE A 281 8.69 35.06 11.87
CA PHE A 281 9.47 33.82 11.83
C PHE A 281 10.53 33.83 12.96
N PRO A 282 10.86 32.67 13.59
CA PRO A 282 11.80 32.64 14.72
C PRO A 282 13.22 33.13 14.40
N PHE A 283 13.56 33.21 13.11
CA PHE A 283 14.84 33.68 12.58
C PHE A 283 14.61 34.37 11.22
N ALA A 284 15.61 35.13 10.77
CA ALA A 284 15.51 35.89 9.52
C ALA A 284 15.47 34.96 8.28
N LEU A 285 14.60 35.28 7.32
CA LEU A 285 14.46 34.56 6.06
C LEU A 285 15.13 35.31 4.89
N GLU A 286 15.70 34.57 3.93
CA GLU A 286 16.30 35.11 2.70
C GLU A 286 15.35 34.94 1.51
N THR A 287 15.00 36.03 0.80
CA THR A 287 14.12 35.98 -0.38
C THR A 287 14.87 35.83 -1.70
N ALA A 288 16.12 36.30 -1.76
CA ALA A 288 16.90 36.30 -3.00
C ALA A 288 17.18 34.89 -3.56
N PRO A 289 17.55 33.87 -2.75
CA PRO A 289 17.73 32.50 -3.25
C PRO A 289 16.45 31.93 -3.89
N VAL A 290 15.29 32.18 -3.26
CA VAL A 290 13.99 31.72 -3.76
C VAL A 290 13.63 32.36 -5.10
N ALA A 291 13.85 33.68 -5.23
CA ALA A 291 13.58 34.40 -6.47
C ALA A 291 14.46 33.90 -7.63
N THR A 292 15.73 33.63 -7.37
CA THR A 292 16.66 33.06 -8.37
C THR A 292 16.20 31.67 -8.82
N ALA A 293 15.88 30.77 -7.89
CA ALA A 293 15.45 29.41 -8.23
C ALA A 293 14.11 29.40 -9.02
N LEU A 294 13.16 30.29 -8.69
CA LEU A 294 11.93 30.44 -9.48
C LEU A 294 12.20 30.98 -10.89
N ALA A 295 13.17 31.88 -11.06
CA ALA A 295 13.55 32.39 -12.38
C ALA A 295 14.21 31.30 -13.25
N GLU A 296 15.04 30.45 -12.65
CA GLU A 296 15.61 29.28 -13.31
C GLU A 296 14.53 28.28 -13.74
N MET A 297 13.55 28.01 -12.87
CA MET A 297 12.41 27.15 -13.20
C MET A 297 11.59 27.69 -14.38
N VAL A 298 11.32 29.00 -14.40
CA VAL A 298 10.65 29.67 -15.53
C VAL A 298 11.45 29.52 -16.82
N ALA A 299 12.79 29.64 -16.76
CA ALA A 299 13.63 29.45 -17.93
C ALA A 299 13.55 28.00 -18.46
N SER A 300 13.53 27.00 -17.57
CA SER A 300 13.36 25.59 -17.94
C SER A 300 12.00 25.31 -18.58
N LEU A 301 10.91 25.89 -18.04
CA LEU A 301 9.57 25.78 -18.62
C LEU A 301 9.50 26.41 -20.01
N ARG A 302 10.09 27.60 -20.20
CA ARG A 302 10.17 28.26 -21.51
C ARG A 302 10.90 27.41 -22.54
N GLN A 303 12.00 26.76 -22.16
CA GLN A 303 12.74 25.86 -23.04
C GLN A 303 11.90 24.65 -23.46
N ALA A 304 10.98 24.19 -22.61
CA ALA A 304 10.02 23.14 -22.90
C ALA A 304 8.74 23.63 -23.62
N GLY A 305 8.68 24.91 -24.02
CA GLY A 305 7.55 25.49 -24.75
C GLY A 305 6.43 26.05 -23.87
N PHE A 306 6.62 26.16 -22.56
CA PHE A 306 5.62 26.70 -21.63
C PHE A 306 5.99 28.12 -21.18
N GLU A 307 5.23 29.12 -21.61
CA GLU A 307 5.39 30.50 -21.11
C GLU A 307 4.63 30.68 -19.79
N ARG A 308 5.39 30.92 -18.71
CA ARG A 308 4.87 31.14 -17.34
C ARG A 308 5.69 32.20 -16.61
N THR A 309 5.06 32.89 -15.67
CA THR A 309 5.72 33.81 -14.73
C THR A 309 6.13 33.09 -13.44
N SER A 310 7.08 33.65 -12.69
CA SER A 310 7.50 33.09 -11.40
C SER A 310 6.34 32.94 -10.41
N GLU A 311 5.37 33.87 -10.44
CA GLU A 311 4.16 33.78 -9.62
C GLU A 311 3.26 32.61 -10.05
N GLN A 312 3.06 32.40 -11.36
CA GLN A 312 2.29 31.27 -11.86
C GLN A 312 2.96 29.92 -11.55
N VAL A 313 4.29 29.86 -11.60
CA VAL A 313 5.05 28.66 -11.20
C VAL A 313 4.89 28.37 -9.72
N ALA A 314 5.05 29.39 -8.86
CA ALA A 314 4.84 29.25 -7.42
C ALA A 314 3.39 28.84 -7.09
N ALA A 315 2.40 29.48 -7.71
CA ALA A 315 0.99 29.10 -7.57
C ALA A 315 0.74 27.65 -8.03
N GLY A 316 1.36 27.21 -9.14
CA GLY A 316 1.29 25.83 -9.61
C GLY A 316 1.81 24.82 -8.59
N PHE A 317 2.98 25.07 -7.98
CA PHE A 317 3.50 24.21 -6.91
C PHE A 317 2.59 24.20 -5.67
N PHE A 318 2.02 25.35 -5.29
CA PHE A 318 1.05 25.42 -4.20
C PHE A 318 -0.19 24.56 -4.49
N GLU A 319 -0.74 24.62 -5.70
CA GLU A 319 -1.90 23.82 -6.09
C GLU A 319 -1.57 22.32 -6.11
N ILE A 320 -0.38 21.93 -6.60
CA ILE A 320 0.07 20.53 -6.60
C ILE A 320 0.24 20.01 -5.17
N ALA A 321 0.90 20.77 -4.28
CA ALA A 321 1.08 20.38 -2.88
C ALA A 321 -0.27 20.14 -2.17
N ASN A 322 -1.23 21.06 -2.36
CA ASN A 322 -2.58 20.93 -1.80
C ASN A 322 -3.38 19.79 -2.43
N ALA A 323 -3.23 19.55 -3.73
CA ALA A 323 -3.85 18.41 -4.40
C ALA A 323 -3.33 17.09 -3.81
N SER A 324 -2.02 16.93 -3.63
CA SER A 324 -1.41 15.74 -3.02
C SER A 324 -1.87 15.52 -1.58
N MET A 325 -1.92 16.57 -0.75
CA MET A 325 -2.41 16.46 0.63
C MET A 325 -3.91 16.11 0.69
N ALA A 326 -4.74 16.74 -0.16
CA ALA A 326 -6.16 16.41 -0.25
C ALA A 326 -6.37 14.96 -0.73
N GLN A 327 -5.56 14.52 -1.68
CA GLN A 327 -5.58 13.16 -2.23
C GLN A 327 -5.30 12.12 -1.14
N ALA A 328 -4.28 12.34 -0.30
CA ALA A 328 -4.03 11.47 0.85
C ALA A 328 -5.19 11.45 1.86
N ILE A 329 -5.85 12.59 2.11
CA ILE A 329 -7.06 12.62 2.95
C ILE A 329 -8.19 11.78 2.34
N ILE A 330 -8.37 11.84 1.01
CA ILE A 330 -9.35 11.02 0.28
C ILE A 330 -9.02 9.54 0.42
N GLU A 331 -7.76 9.13 0.17
CA GLU A 331 -7.33 7.75 0.30
C GLU A 331 -7.63 7.18 1.69
N VAL A 332 -7.26 7.92 2.73
CA VAL A 332 -7.47 7.49 4.12
C VAL A 332 -8.95 7.42 4.47
N SER A 333 -9.75 8.39 4.00
CA SER A 333 -11.19 8.47 4.29
C SER A 333 -11.98 7.43 3.51
N VAL A 334 -11.76 7.31 2.19
CA VAL A 334 -12.50 6.39 1.31
C VAL A 334 -12.11 4.95 1.57
N ALA A 335 -10.83 4.66 1.82
CA ALA A 335 -10.43 3.33 2.29
C ALA A 335 -11.16 2.97 3.59
N ARG A 336 -11.76 3.93 4.30
CA ARG A 336 -12.59 3.72 5.50
C ARG A 336 -14.09 3.71 5.26
N GLY A 337 -14.55 3.99 4.04
CA GLY A 337 -15.97 4.17 3.71
C GLY A 337 -16.51 5.55 4.14
N ALA A 338 -15.64 6.50 4.49
CA ALA A 338 -16.01 7.82 4.97
C ALA A 338 -15.96 8.87 3.85
N ASP A 339 -16.99 9.70 3.77
CA ASP A 339 -17.04 10.87 2.89
C ASP A 339 -16.44 12.10 3.60
N PRO A 340 -15.30 12.66 3.12
CA PRO A 340 -14.68 13.83 3.74
C PRO A 340 -15.63 15.02 3.91
N ARG A 341 -16.60 15.21 3.02
CA ARG A 341 -17.57 16.33 3.06
C ARG A 341 -18.46 16.33 4.31
N GLN A 342 -18.57 15.18 4.97
CA GLN A 342 -19.36 14.99 6.19
C GLN A 342 -18.56 15.26 7.47
N HIS A 343 -17.29 15.67 7.35
CA HIS A 343 -16.38 15.88 8.47
C HIS A 343 -16.02 17.36 8.59
N VAL A 344 -15.68 17.78 9.81
CA VAL A 344 -15.00 19.07 10.05
C VAL A 344 -13.49 18.87 9.91
N LEU A 345 -12.76 19.85 9.36
CA LEU A 345 -11.29 19.79 9.29
C LEU A 345 -10.68 20.44 10.53
N VAL A 346 -9.91 19.71 11.33
CA VAL A 346 -9.14 20.27 12.44
C VAL A 346 -7.70 20.46 11.97
N GLY A 347 -7.34 21.69 11.67
CA GLY A 347 -6.01 22.04 11.15
C GLY A 347 -5.03 22.39 12.28
N PHE A 348 -3.83 21.83 12.21
CA PHE A 348 -2.75 22.09 13.16
C PHE A 348 -1.37 21.85 12.53
N GLY A 349 -0.32 22.03 13.32
CA GLY A 349 1.06 22.06 12.83
C GLY A 349 1.45 23.46 12.33
N GLY A 350 2.75 23.74 12.29
CA GLY A 350 3.27 25.09 12.01
C GLY A 350 2.96 25.61 10.60
N ALA A 351 2.75 24.71 9.63
CA ALA A 351 2.41 25.07 8.25
C ALA A 351 0.92 24.86 7.93
N GLY A 352 0.15 24.17 8.77
CA GLY A 352 -1.22 23.77 8.46
C GLY A 352 -2.16 24.94 8.14
N GLY A 353 -2.07 26.03 8.92
CA GLY A 353 -2.87 27.25 8.72
C GLY A 353 -2.72 27.88 7.32
N GLN A 354 -1.63 27.61 6.61
CA GLN A 354 -1.36 28.16 5.27
C GLN A 354 -2.12 27.42 4.16
N HIS A 355 -2.61 26.20 4.44
CA HIS A 355 -3.14 25.26 3.44
C HIS A 355 -4.58 24.82 3.71
N VAL A 356 -5.08 24.92 4.95
CA VAL A 356 -6.40 24.39 5.36
C VAL A 356 -7.59 24.86 4.51
N CYS A 357 -7.63 26.13 4.07
CA CYS A 357 -8.71 26.63 3.22
C CYS A 357 -8.71 25.99 1.83
N ALA A 358 -7.52 25.84 1.23
CA ALA A 358 -7.36 25.21 -0.09
C ALA A 358 -7.73 23.73 -0.04
N ILE A 359 -7.31 23.03 1.01
CA ILE A 359 -7.64 21.62 1.25
C ILE A 359 -9.14 21.45 1.48
N ALA A 360 -9.75 22.25 2.36
CA ALA A 360 -11.18 22.18 2.64
C ALA A 360 -12.03 22.42 1.39
N ARG A 361 -11.65 23.41 0.57
CA ARG A 361 -12.31 23.70 -0.72
C ARG A 361 -12.27 22.49 -1.65
N ARG A 362 -11.09 21.88 -1.84
CA ARG A 362 -10.90 20.70 -2.71
C ARG A 362 -11.67 19.48 -2.23
N LEU A 363 -11.76 19.29 -0.91
CA LEU A 363 -12.48 18.16 -0.30
C LEU A 363 -13.98 18.41 -0.14
N GLY A 364 -14.47 19.63 -0.41
CA GLY A 364 -15.85 20.03 -0.14
C GLY A 364 -16.20 20.07 1.35
N ILE A 365 -15.21 20.23 2.22
CA ILE A 365 -15.40 20.39 3.68
C ILE A 365 -15.89 21.81 3.96
N ARG A 366 -16.99 21.92 4.70
CA ARG A 366 -17.67 23.20 4.93
C ARG A 366 -17.15 24.00 6.12
N GLU A 367 -16.46 23.35 7.05
CA GLU A 367 -16.03 23.96 8.30
C GLU A 367 -14.62 23.47 8.71
N ILE A 368 -13.81 24.39 9.20
CA ILE A 368 -12.45 24.19 9.69
C ILE A 368 -12.38 24.72 11.14
N LEU A 369 -11.67 24.00 12.01
CA LEU A 369 -11.40 24.40 13.38
C LEU A 369 -9.89 24.61 13.58
N LEU A 370 -9.50 25.78 14.11
CA LEU A 370 -8.10 26.11 14.43
C LEU A 370 -7.99 26.55 15.90
N HIS A 371 -7.45 25.67 16.73
CA HIS A 371 -7.24 25.91 18.16
C HIS A 371 -6.20 27.03 18.42
N PRO A 372 -6.26 27.77 19.55
CA PRO A 372 -5.23 28.75 19.95
C PRO A 372 -3.79 28.26 19.93
N HIS A 373 -3.62 26.97 20.10
CA HIS A 373 -2.33 26.30 20.10
C HIS A 373 -2.19 25.38 18.89
N ALA A 374 -2.73 25.75 17.72
CA ALA A 374 -2.67 24.92 16.51
C ALA A 374 -1.22 24.50 16.16
N GLY A 375 -0.23 25.38 16.29
CA GLY A 375 1.18 25.01 16.08
C GLY A 375 1.79 24.08 17.16
N LEU A 376 1.10 23.88 18.29
CA LEU A 376 1.55 23.06 19.44
C LEU A 376 0.49 22.02 19.85
N LEU A 377 -0.45 21.69 18.96
CA LEU A 377 -1.66 20.95 19.32
C LEU A 377 -1.34 19.54 19.81
N SER A 378 -0.29 18.93 19.26
CA SER A 378 0.19 17.61 19.69
C SER A 378 0.69 17.61 21.14
N ALA A 379 1.43 18.66 21.55
CA ALA A 379 1.86 18.81 22.94
C ALA A 379 0.67 19.04 23.89
N TYR A 380 -0.32 19.85 23.48
CA TYR A 380 -1.57 20.01 24.22
C TYR A 380 -2.29 18.67 24.39
N GLY A 381 -2.36 17.86 23.32
CA GLY A 381 -2.96 16.53 23.35
C GLY A 381 -2.26 15.54 24.27
N ILE A 382 -0.93 15.58 24.32
CA ILE A 382 -0.14 14.80 25.29
C ILE A 382 -0.51 15.20 26.72
N GLY A 383 -0.64 16.49 26.99
CA GLY A 383 -0.99 17.00 28.32
C GLY A 383 -2.39 16.65 28.82
N ILE A 384 -3.31 16.24 27.93
CA ILE A 384 -4.69 15.86 28.29
C ILE A 384 -4.99 14.37 28.07
N ALA A 385 -4.00 13.58 27.68
CA ALA A 385 -4.17 12.16 27.42
C ALA A 385 -4.32 11.38 28.74
N PRO A 386 -5.20 10.35 28.79
CA PRO A 386 -5.37 9.55 29.98
C PRO A 386 -4.25 8.52 30.13
N ILE A 387 -3.99 8.05 31.34
CA ILE A 387 -3.19 6.83 31.53
C ILE A 387 -4.00 5.64 31.01
N SER A 388 -3.37 4.76 30.25
CA SER A 388 -4.08 3.60 29.70
C SER A 388 -3.21 2.38 29.56
N TRP A 389 -3.86 1.23 29.65
CA TRP A 389 -3.29 -0.06 29.34
C TRP A 389 -4.16 -0.77 28.29
N ASP A 390 -3.51 -1.40 27.31
CA ASP A 390 -4.18 -2.14 26.24
C ASP A 390 -3.74 -3.62 26.32
N GLY A 391 -4.71 -4.52 26.33
CA GLY A 391 -4.51 -5.97 26.43
C GLY A 391 -5.26 -6.73 25.34
N GLN A 392 -4.74 -7.91 24.98
CA GLN A 392 -5.36 -8.79 23.98
C GLN A 392 -5.16 -10.29 24.27
N ARG A 393 -6.07 -11.12 23.75
CA ARG A 393 -5.99 -12.58 23.74
C ARG A 393 -6.50 -13.14 22.41
N ASP A 394 -5.85 -14.17 21.88
CA ASP A 394 -6.36 -14.88 20.70
C ASP A 394 -7.74 -15.49 20.99
N GLY A 395 -8.64 -15.34 20.02
CA GLY A 395 -10.00 -15.84 20.08
C GLY A 395 -10.30 -16.95 19.08
N ARG A 396 -9.35 -17.31 18.20
CA ARG A 396 -9.62 -18.16 17.03
C ARG A 396 -10.15 -19.53 17.43
N GLY A 397 -10.98 -20.09 16.56
CA GLY A 397 -11.73 -21.32 16.82
C GLY A 397 -12.96 -21.13 17.71
N ARG A 398 -13.13 -19.97 18.37
CA ARG A 398 -14.32 -19.65 19.17
C ARG A 398 -15.36 -18.98 18.29
N SER A 399 -16.59 -19.51 18.33
CA SER A 399 -17.71 -18.96 17.56
C SER A 399 -18.53 -18.02 18.43
N LEU A 400 -19.09 -16.97 17.81
CA LEU A 400 -20.03 -16.06 18.46
C LEU A 400 -21.47 -16.62 18.31
N PRO A 401 -22.09 -17.12 19.40
CA PRO A 401 -23.45 -17.63 19.36
C PRO A 401 -24.44 -16.59 18.82
N ALA A 402 -25.43 -17.02 18.04
CA ALA A 402 -26.43 -16.10 17.48
C ALA A 402 -27.23 -15.36 18.58
N GLU A 403 -27.55 -16.05 19.68
CA GLU A 403 -28.23 -15.51 20.86
C GLU A 403 -27.62 -16.10 22.14
N GLY A 404 -27.82 -15.44 23.28
CA GLY A 404 -27.35 -15.90 24.59
C GLY A 404 -26.20 -15.07 25.16
N VAL A 405 -25.23 -15.76 25.76
CA VAL A 405 -24.03 -15.19 26.39
C VAL A 405 -22.77 -15.84 25.81
N LEU A 406 -21.62 -15.20 26.03
CA LEU A 406 -20.31 -15.80 25.71
C LEU A 406 -20.16 -17.15 26.44
N ASP A 407 -19.51 -18.12 25.79
CA ASP A 407 -19.24 -19.41 26.42
C ASP A 407 -18.28 -19.25 27.62
N ALA A 408 -18.25 -20.26 28.50
CA ALA A 408 -17.50 -20.19 29.75
C ALA A 408 -15.98 -19.99 29.56
N SER A 409 -15.40 -20.53 28.48
CA SER A 409 -13.97 -20.36 28.20
C SER A 409 -13.70 -18.92 27.78
N THR A 410 -14.49 -18.38 26.85
CA THR A 410 -14.38 -16.99 26.42
C THR A 410 -14.58 -16.03 27.60
N ALA A 411 -15.59 -16.27 28.44
CA ALA A 411 -15.87 -15.43 29.61
C ALA A 411 -14.75 -15.47 30.67
N SER A 412 -14.07 -16.62 30.84
CA SER A 412 -12.93 -16.74 31.75
C SER A 412 -11.71 -15.96 31.26
N GLU A 413 -11.38 -16.04 29.97
CA GLU A 413 -10.29 -15.26 29.37
C GLU A 413 -10.57 -13.76 29.43
N TRP A 414 -11.83 -13.40 29.23
CA TRP A 414 -12.31 -12.03 29.37
C TRP A 414 -12.05 -11.50 30.78
N ALA A 415 -12.51 -12.19 31.83
CA ALA A 415 -12.31 -11.77 33.21
C ALA A 415 -10.81 -11.70 33.62
N ALA A 416 -9.98 -12.61 33.10
CA ALA A 416 -8.54 -12.59 33.35
C ALA A 416 -7.89 -11.32 32.75
N LEU A 417 -8.27 -10.95 31.53
CA LEU A 417 -7.75 -9.76 30.86
C LEU A 417 -8.16 -8.46 31.58
N GLU A 418 -9.35 -8.42 32.18
CA GLU A 418 -9.81 -7.31 33.02
C GLU A 418 -8.95 -7.14 34.27
N ALA A 419 -8.71 -8.25 34.99
CA ALA A 419 -7.88 -8.24 36.18
C ALA A 419 -6.46 -7.74 35.90
N GLU A 420 -5.86 -8.19 34.79
CA GLU A 420 -4.54 -7.73 34.35
C GLU A 420 -4.49 -6.22 34.08
N GLY A 421 -5.51 -5.67 33.41
CA GLY A 421 -5.57 -4.23 33.11
C GLY A 421 -5.76 -3.36 34.35
N VAL A 422 -6.59 -3.81 35.31
CA VAL A 422 -6.76 -3.13 36.60
C VAL A 422 -5.48 -3.18 37.42
N GLU A 423 -4.81 -4.33 37.47
CA GLU A 423 -3.51 -4.48 38.17
C GLU A 423 -2.42 -3.61 37.55
N ALA A 424 -2.36 -3.53 36.21
CA ALA A 424 -1.41 -2.69 35.50
C ALA A 424 -1.58 -1.20 35.82
N LEU A 425 -2.82 -0.68 35.79
CA LEU A 425 -3.09 0.72 36.15
C LEU A 425 -2.89 1.00 37.65
N ALA A 426 -3.16 0.02 38.52
CA ALA A 426 -2.88 0.15 39.94
C ALA A 426 -1.36 0.27 40.22
N ALA A 427 -0.53 -0.41 39.44
CA ALA A 427 0.93 -0.27 39.52
C ALA A 427 1.43 1.13 39.09
N GLU A 428 0.66 1.83 38.25
CA GLU A 428 0.90 3.23 37.83
C GLU A 428 0.13 4.26 38.71
N GLY A 429 -0.32 3.84 39.90
CA GLY A 429 -0.91 4.75 40.89
C GLY A 429 -2.40 5.11 40.69
N ILE A 430 -3.11 4.44 39.78
CA ILE A 430 -4.55 4.64 39.57
C ILE A 430 -5.36 3.71 40.47
N ALA A 431 -6.29 4.27 41.25
CA ALA A 431 -7.18 3.47 42.08
C ALA A 431 -8.10 2.58 41.21
N PRO A 432 -8.35 1.31 41.57
CA PRO A 432 -9.21 0.41 40.81
C PRO A 432 -10.60 0.99 40.49
N GLU A 433 -11.16 1.79 41.38
CA GLU A 433 -12.47 2.44 41.22
C GLU A 433 -12.44 3.60 40.19
N ALA A 434 -11.25 4.12 39.87
CA ALA A 434 -11.01 5.13 38.85
C ALA A 434 -10.63 4.54 37.49
N VAL A 435 -10.68 3.21 37.35
CA VAL A 435 -10.43 2.51 36.09
C VAL A 435 -11.76 2.32 35.35
N THR A 436 -11.81 2.80 34.11
CA THR A 436 -12.88 2.47 33.17
C THR A 436 -12.38 1.42 32.18
N ILE A 437 -13.19 0.39 31.96
CA ILE A 437 -12.89 -0.70 31.03
C ILE A 437 -13.66 -0.53 29.73
N GLU A 438 -12.92 -0.59 28.62
CA GLU A 438 -13.47 -0.60 27.27
C GLU A 438 -13.18 -1.93 26.59
N TRP A 439 -14.24 -2.65 26.23
CA TRP A 439 -14.15 -3.94 25.56
C TRP A 439 -14.28 -3.82 24.04
N SER A 440 -13.56 -4.69 23.32
CA SER A 440 -13.77 -4.88 21.88
C SER A 440 -13.51 -6.33 21.45
N LEU A 441 -14.24 -6.79 20.44
CA LEU A 441 -14.01 -8.07 19.79
C LEU A 441 -13.64 -7.86 18.34
N ASP A 442 -12.56 -8.50 17.91
CA ASP A 442 -12.27 -8.65 16.49
C ASP A 442 -13.13 -9.79 15.96
N LEU A 443 -14.16 -9.47 15.17
CA LEU A 443 -15.12 -10.42 14.64
C LEU A 443 -14.96 -10.57 13.13
N GLY A 444 -15.07 -11.80 12.63
CA GLY A 444 -15.05 -12.08 11.20
C GLY A 444 -15.94 -13.29 10.86
N TYR A 445 -16.35 -13.41 9.61
CA TYR A 445 -17.05 -14.63 9.18
C TYR A 445 -16.08 -15.81 9.18
N ARG A 446 -16.49 -16.98 9.67
CA ARG A 446 -15.66 -18.19 9.74
C ARG A 446 -15.03 -18.49 8.37
N GLY A 447 -13.73 -18.80 8.38
CA GLY A 447 -12.93 -19.06 7.17
C GLY A 447 -12.45 -17.81 6.43
N THR A 448 -12.72 -16.61 6.94
CA THR A 448 -12.11 -15.35 6.49
C THR A 448 -11.09 -14.87 7.52
N ASP A 449 -10.03 -14.18 7.09
CA ASP A 449 -9.01 -13.62 7.99
C ASP A 449 -9.27 -12.18 8.39
N THR A 450 -10.11 -11.48 7.63
CA THR A 450 -10.47 -10.10 7.95
C THR A 450 -11.38 -10.08 9.16
N ALA A 451 -10.91 -9.41 10.19
CA ALA A 451 -11.72 -9.07 11.35
C ALA A 451 -12.07 -7.59 11.33
N LEU A 452 -13.26 -7.27 11.84
CA LEU A 452 -13.63 -5.92 12.24
C LEU A 452 -13.54 -5.83 13.76
N ALA A 453 -12.84 -4.83 14.27
CA ALA A 453 -12.86 -4.50 15.68
C ALA A 453 -14.23 -3.90 16.02
N ILE A 454 -15.09 -4.70 16.63
CA ILE A 454 -16.45 -4.31 17.02
C ILE A 454 -16.42 -3.88 18.47
N VAL A 455 -17.25 -2.90 18.80
CA VAL A 455 -17.59 -2.55 20.17
C VAL A 455 -19.08 -2.34 20.31
N VAL A 456 -19.62 -2.85 21.41
CA VAL A 456 -21.02 -2.71 21.78
C VAL A 456 -21.13 -1.78 23.00
N PRO A 457 -21.94 -0.72 22.94
CA PRO A 457 -22.28 0.05 24.14
C PRO A 457 -23.26 -0.75 25.03
N GLY A 458 -23.03 -0.77 26.35
CA GLY A 458 -23.92 -1.42 27.32
C GLY A 458 -23.48 -2.82 27.76
N ASP A 459 -24.43 -3.77 27.84
CA ASP A 459 -24.17 -5.13 28.35
C ASP A 459 -23.40 -5.99 27.33
N ALA A 460 -22.06 -5.97 27.46
CA ALA A 460 -21.12 -6.76 26.67
C ALA A 460 -21.28 -8.28 26.82
N THR A 461 -22.10 -8.78 27.77
CA THR A 461 -22.29 -10.23 27.96
C THR A 461 -23.23 -10.85 26.92
N ARG A 462 -24.04 -10.05 26.22
CA ARG A 462 -25.06 -10.53 25.27
C ARG A 462 -24.54 -10.61 23.83
N THR A 463 -24.55 -11.81 23.26
CA THR A 463 -23.97 -12.06 21.92
C THR A 463 -24.76 -11.43 20.77
N ALA A 464 -26.07 -11.26 20.93
CA ALA A 464 -26.94 -10.65 19.91
C ALA A 464 -26.54 -9.21 19.56
N ALA A 465 -26.08 -8.43 20.56
CA ALA A 465 -25.64 -7.05 20.33
C ALA A 465 -24.32 -7.00 19.54
N TRP A 466 -23.38 -7.90 19.83
CA TRP A 466 -22.13 -8.06 19.08
C TRP A 466 -22.39 -8.42 17.62
N ARG A 467 -23.29 -9.38 17.36
CA ARG A 467 -23.71 -9.77 16.02
C ARG A 467 -24.30 -8.59 15.25
N ALA A 468 -25.27 -7.88 15.84
CA ALA A 468 -25.93 -6.76 15.18
C ALA A 468 -24.94 -5.63 14.85
N ALA A 469 -24.02 -5.32 15.79
CA ALA A 469 -22.97 -4.32 15.58
C ALA A 469 -21.97 -4.76 14.49
N PHE A 470 -21.57 -6.04 14.49
CA PHE A 470 -20.72 -6.60 13.45
C PHE A 470 -21.37 -6.53 12.07
N GLU A 471 -22.62 -6.98 11.94
CA GLU A 471 -23.35 -6.96 10.67
C GLU A 471 -23.60 -5.53 10.16
N ALA A 472 -23.85 -4.57 11.06
CA ALA A 472 -23.94 -3.15 10.71
C ALA A 472 -22.60 -2.62 10.19
N ALA A 473 -21.51 -2.85 10.92
CA ALA A 473 -20.16 -2.45 10.52
C ALA A 473 -19.71 -3.13 9.23
N HIS A 474 -20.03 -4.41 9.04
CA HIS A 474 -19.73 -5.17 7.83
C HIS A 474 -20.50 -4.61 6.63
N ARG A 475 -21.78 -4.24 6.79
CA ARG A 475 -22.56 -3.60 5.72
C ARG A 475 -22.05 -2.20 5.39
N GLU A 476 -21.70 -1.40 6.38
CA GLU A 476 -21.13 -0.06 6.17
C GLU A 476 -19.78 -0.16 5.44
N ARG A 477 -18.93 -1.10 5.87
CA ARG A 477 -17.57 -1.24 5.33
C ARG A 477 -17.51 -1.94 3.99
N PHE A 478 -18.35 -2.96 3.79
CA PHE A 478 -18.27 -3.86 2.64
C PHE A 478 -19.54 -3.87 1.77
N GLY A 479 -20.60 -3.15 2.15
CA GLY A 479 -21.84 -3.03 1.37
C GLY A 479 -22.82 -4.20 1.53
N TYR A 480 -22.46 -5.29 2.22
CA TYR A 480 -23.28 -6.49 2.37
C TYR A 480 -23.11 -7.17 3.74
N VAL A 481 -23.94 -8.18 4.03
CA VAL A 481 -23.81 -9.10 5.19
C VAL A 481 -24.02 -10.54 4.74
N ARG A 482 -23.49 -11.52 5.48
CA ARG A 482 -23.65 -12.95 5.22
C ARG A 482 -24.47 -13.61 6.32
N ALA A 483 -25.79 -13.50 6.23
CA ALA A 483 -26.70 -13.96 7.29
C ALA A 483 -26.52 -15.46 7.63
N GLU A 484 -26.18 -16.29 6.64
CA GLU A 484 -26.06 -17.74 6.80
C GLU A 484 -24.68 -18.21 7.30
N ARG A 485 -23.67 -17.32 7.37
CA ARG A 485 -22.30 -17.70 7.74
C ARG A 485 -22.04 -17.41 9.21
N GLU A 486 -21.42 -18.37 9.90
CA GLU A 486 -21.05 -18.23 11.31
C GLU A 486 -20.04 -17.10 11.52
N ILE A 487 -20.18 -16.39 12.64
CA ILE A 487 -19.24 -15.34 13.07
C ILE A 487 -18.25 -15.98 14.06
N GLU A 488 -16.97 -15.80 13.80
CA GLU A 488 -15.86 -16.25 14.62
C GLU A 488 -15.26 -15.07 15.38
N ILE A 489 -14.88 -15.30 16.64
CA ILE A 489 -14.08 -14.36 17.43
C ILE A 489 -12.62 -14.57 17.02
N LYS A 490 -11.93 -13.54 16.53
CA LYS A 490 -10.52 -13.61 16.14
C LYS A 490 -9.61 -13.21 17.29
N THR A 491 -9.96 -12.14 17.99
CA THR A 491 -9.19 -11.58 19.10
C THR A 491 -10.12 -10.94 20.12
N LEU A 492 -9.87 -11.18 21.41
CA LEU A 492 -10.46 -10.46 22.52
C LEU A 492 -9.54 -9.29 22.86
N ARG A 493 -10.10 -8.09 23.03
CA ARG A 493 -9.33 -6.88 23.32
C ARG A 493 -9.94 -6.10 24.47
N LEU A 494 -9.09 -5.58 25.33
CA LEU A 494 -9.44 -4.72 26.44
C LEU A 494 -8.57 -3.48 26.45
N ARG A 495 -9.18 -2.33 26.73
CA ARG A 495 -8.47 -1.12 27.11
C ARG A 495 -8.93 -0.68 28.49
N ALA A 496 -8.00 -0.61 29.43
CA ALA A 496 -8.21 0.01 30.73
C ALA A 496 -7.76 1.48 30.66
N VAL A 497 -8.58 2.39 31.16
CA VAL A 497 -8.30 3.83 31.15
C VAL A 497 -8.46 4.38 32.56
N GLY A 498 -7.42 5.03 33.08
CA GLY A 498 -7.47 5.74 34.35
C GLY A 498 -8.06 7.14 34.16
N THR A 499 -9.10 7.48 34.93
CA THR A 499 -9.58 8.86 35.02
C THR A 499 -8.77 9.63 36.04
N ASP A 500 -7.86 10.49 35.58
CA ASP A 500 -7.17 11.45 36.44
C ASP A 500 -7.99 12.76 36.51
N GLU A 501 -8.64 13.01 37.65
CA GLU A 501 -9.46 14.20 37.86
C GLU A 501 -8.65 15.51 37.77
N GLU A 502 -7.32 15.50 38.02
CA GLU A 502 -6.48 16.69 37.91
C GLU A 502 -6.17 17.06 36.46
N VAL A 503 -5.94 16.07 35.58
CA VAL A 503 -5.72 16.29 34.14
C VAL A 503 -6.98 16.86 33.47
N MET A 504 -8.15 16.40 33.89
CA MET A 504 -9.44 16.95 33.44
C MET A 504 -9.66 18.40 33.90
N ARG A 505 -9.10 18.82 35.06
CA ARG A 505 -9.14 20.22 35.52
C ARG A 505 -8.21 21.12 34.70
N VAL A 506 -6.98 20.68 34.40
CA VAL A 506 -6.02 21.47 33.60
C VAL A 506 -6.50 21.66 32.15
N GLY A 507 -7.23 20.69 31.59
CA GLY A 507 -7.83 20.79 30.25
C GLY A 507 -9.14 21.58 30.14
N VAL A 508 -9.71 22.01 31.28
CA VAL A 508 -10.93 22.83 31.36
C VAL A 508 -10.61 24.27 31.83
N ASP A 509 -9.62 24.44 32.69
CA ASP A 509 -9.23 25.73 33.27
C ASP A 509 -8.01 26.35 32.56
N GLY A 510 -8.14 26.58 31.26
CA GLY A 510 -7.27 27.51 30.56
C GLY A 510 -7.61 28.96 30.92
N ARG A 511 -7.17 29.43 32.10
CA ARG A 511 -7.17 30.84 32.55
C ARG A 511 -8.41 31.67 32.17
N ASP A 512 -9.28 31.89 33.15
CA ASP A 512 -10.29 32.95 33.21
C ASP A 512 -11.08 33.18 31.92
N ALA A 513 -12.38 32.88 31.95
CA ALA A 513 -13.36 33.60 31.14
C ALA A 513 -13.16 35.11 31.38
N ARG A 514 -12.23 35.73 30.65
CA ARG A 514 -12.06 37.17 30.65
C ARG A 514 -13.41 37.71 30.21
N PRO A 515 -14.00 38.66 30.94
CA PRO A 515 -15.27 39.24 30.53
C PRO A 515 -15.15 39.66 29.07
N ILE A 516 -16.07 39.16 28.23
CA ILE A 516 -16.13 39.49 26.79
C ILE A 516 -16.10 41.02 26.73
N PRO A 517 -15.02 41.64 26.21
CA PRO A 517 -15.02 43.08 26.00
C PRO A 517 -16.21 43.43 25.11
N PRO A 518 -16.82 44.62 25.24
CA PRO A 518 -17.83 45.04 24.27
C PRO A 518 -17.26 44.86 22.86
N LEU A 519 -18.01 44.21 21.96
CA LEU A 519 -17.60 43.91 20.59
C LEU A 519 -16.96 45.16 19.95
N SER A 520 -15.63 45.16 19.87
CA SER A 520 -14.86 46.12 19.09
C SER A 520 -14.72 45.58 17.67
N GLU A 521 -14.49 46.45 16.70
CA GLU A 521 -14.12 45.97 15.37
C GLU A 521 -12.71 45.33 15.41
N PRO A 522 -12.46 44.25 14.65
CA PRO A 522 -11.13 43.67 14.52
C PRO A 522 -10.11 44.71 14.02
N VAL A 523 -9.01 44.87 14.75
CA VAL A 523 -7.96 45.85 14.42
C VAL A 523 -7.02 45.26 13.37
N VAL A 524 -6.93 45.90 12.21
CA VAL A 524 -5.94 45.57 11.18
C VAL A 524 -4.56 46.01 11.66
N LEU A 525 -3.63 45.08 11.81
CA LEU A 525 -2.23 45.36 12.17
C LEU A 525 -1.54 46.15 11.05
N ARG A 526 -1.63 45.61 9.83
CA ARG A 526 -1.10 46.20 8.60
C ARG A 526 -1.73 45.56 7.37
N ARG A 527 -1.32 45.99 6.18
CA ARG A 527 -1.68 45.38 4.90
C ARG A 527 -0.42 45.04 4.12
N ASP A 528 -0.38 43.85 3.53
CA ASP A 528 0.71 43.40 2.66
C ASP A 528 0.16 42.67 1.43
N ARG A 529 1.03 42.47 0.43
CA ARG A 529 0.66 41.74 -0.79
C ARG A 529 0.83 40.23 -0.60
N ALA A 530 -0.26 39.49 -0.78
CA ALA A 530 -0.28 38.03 -0.75
C ALA A 530 -1.12 37.48 -1.91
N TRP A 531 -0.76 36.30 -2.38
CA TRP A 531 -1.48 35.58 -3.43
C TRP A 531 -2.53 34.65 -2.82
N PHE A 532 -3.72 34.66 -3.43
CA PHE A 532 -4.83 33.80 -3.06
C PHE A 532 -5.40 33.09 -4.29
N PRO A 533 -5.86 31.83 -4.14
CA PRO A 533 -6.57 31.12 -5.20
C PRO A 533 -7.75 31.92 -5.75
N GLY A 534 -7.93 31.91 -7.07
CA GLY A 534 -9.03 32.56 -7.79
C GLY A 534 -8.93 34.07 -7.99
N ILE A 535 -8.15 34.80 -7.18
CA ILE A 535 -8.04 36.29 -7.29
C ILE A 535 -6.61 36.80 -7.51
N GLY A 536 -5.60 35.94 -7.41
CA GLY A 536 -4.21 36.32 -7.63
C GLY A 536 -3.60 37.13 -6.48
N ARG A 537 -2.56 37.93 -6.77
CA ARG A 537 -1.86 38.74 -5.75
C ARG A 537 -2.57 40.05 -5.47
N VAL A 538 -3.09 40.18 -4.25
CA VAL A 538 -3.82 41.36 -3.76
C VAL A 538 -3.21 41.89 -2.46
N GLU A 539 -3.52 43.13 -2.12
CA GLU A 539 -3.19 43.70 -0.81
C GLU A 539 -4.24 43.24 0.22
N ALA A 540 -3.84 42.41 1.18
CA ALA A 540 -4.72 41.79 2.17
C ALA A 540 -4.48 42.35 3.58
N PRO A 541 -5.54 42.53 4.39
CA PRO A 541 -5.40 42.88 5.79
C PRO A 541 -4.74 41.75 6.59
N ILE A 542 -3.84 42.14 7.48
CA ILE A 542 -3.16 41.27 8.43
C ILE A 542 -3.67 41.57 9.84
N TYR A 543 -3.98 40.53 10.60
CA TYR A 543 -4.41 40.60 12.00
C TYR A 543 -3.44 39.84 12.89
N GLU A 544 -3.32 40.25 14.15
CA GLU A 544 -2.69 39.44 15.20
C GLU A 544 -3.75 38.56 15.85
N ARG A 545 -3.44 37.27 16.04
CA ARG A 545 -4.37 36.32 16.69
C ARG A 545 -4.80 36.82 18.07
N GLU A 546 -3.86 37.35 18.85
CA GLU A 546 -4.08 37.82 20.23
C GLU A 546 -5.01 39.04 20.31
N ALA A 547 -5.18 39.78 19.20
CA ALA A 547 -6.10 40.90 19.11
C ALA A 547 -7.54 40.49 18.71
N LEU A 548 -7.74 39.22 18.34
CA LEU A 548 -9.05 38.68 17.99
C LEU A 548 -9.70 38.05 19.22
N VAL A 549 -10.87 38.57 19.62
CA VAL A 549 -11.62 38.09 20.80
C VAL A 549 -12.91 37.37 20.40
N PRO A 550 -13.52 36.56 21.28
CA PRO A 550 -14.77 35.85 20.99
C PRO A 550 -15.85 36.76 20.41
N GLY A 551 -16.50 36.32 19.33
CA GLY A 551 -17.51 37.06 18.58
C GLY A 551 -16.97 37.87 17.39
N HIS A 552 -15.66 38.10 17.28
CA HIS A 552 -15.07 38.70 16.08
C HIS A 552 -15.31 37.83 14.84
N ARG A 553 -15.58 38.49 13.72
CA ARG A 553 -15.76 37.85 12.40
C ARG A 553 -14.86 38.50 11.35
N LEU A 554 -14.22 37.68 10.53
CA LEU A 554 -13.37 38.11 9.43
C LEU A 554 -13.81 37.43 8.14
N THR A 555 -13.70 38.13 7.02
CA THR A 555 -13.96 37.56 5.69
C THR A 555 -12.67 37.55 4.90
N GLY A 556 -12.36 36.43 4.26
CA GLY A 556 -11.20 36.34 3.37
C GLY A 556 -11.36 37.26 2.14
N PRO A 557 -10.26 37.72 1.51
CA PRO A 557 -8.87 37.36 1.79
C PRO A 557 -8.27 38.08 3.02
N ALA A 558 -7.60 37.33 3.91
CA ALA A 558 -6.88 37.89 5.05
C ALA A 558 -5.74 36.97 5.54
N LEU A 559 -4.77 37.54 6.26
CA LEU A 559 -3.74 36.79 6.98
C LEU A 559 -3.89 37.01 8.49
N ILE A 560 -3.75 35.96 9.27
CA ILE A 560 -3.75 36.03 10.74
C ILE A 560 -2.41 35.47 11.24
N LEU A 561 -1.66 36.31 11.93
CA LEU A 561 -0.34 35.96 12.46
C LEU A 561 -0.51 35.36 13.85
N GLU A 562 0.16 34.22 14.07
CA GLU A 562 0.22 33.53 15.35
C GLU A 562 1.69 33.46 15.81
N ALA A 563 1.92 33.24 17.10
CA ALA A 563 3.26 33.01 17.62
C ALA A 563 3.94 31.77 16.99
N THR A 564 3.15 30.81 16.50
CA THR A 564 3.64 29.51 16.02
C THR A 564 3.34 29.25 14.54
N GLY A 565 2.79 30.22 13.80
CA GLY A 565 2.37 30.01 12.42
C GLY A 565 1.63 31.18 11.78
N THR A 566 1.09 30.95 10.60
CA THR A 566 0.26 31.91 9.87
C THR A 566 -0.98 31.20 9.35
N VAL A 567 -2.16 31.74 9.67
CA VAL A 567 -3.43 31.29 9.11
C VAL A 567 -3.76 32.14 7.90
N VAL A 568 -3.98 31.49 6.76
CA VAL A 568 -4.39 32.16 5.52
C VAL A 568 -5.88 31.94 5.30
N LEU A 569 -6.66 33.01 5.41
CA LEU A 569 -8.10 32.99 5.17
C LEU A 569 -8.36 33.31 3.70
N ASP A 570 -8.61 32.27 2.89
CA ASP A 570 -8.85 32.44 1.46
C ASP A 570 -10.19 33.16 1.17
N PRO A 571 -10.34 33.79 -0.02
CA PRO A 571 -11.62 34.26 -0.50
C PRO A 571 -12.71 33.18 -0.46
N GLY A 572 -13.93 33.59 -0.12
CA GLY A 572 -15.07 32.68 0.05
C GLY A 572 -15.16 32.02 1.42
N PHE A 573 -14.22 32.27 2.34
CA PHE A 573 -14.29 31.81 3.72
C PHE A 573 -14.61 32.96 4.70
N GLU A 574 -15.38 32.64 5.74
CA GLU A 574 -15.62 33.50 6.92
C GLU A 574 -15.03 32.82 8.16
N LEU A 575 -14.26 33.57 8.94
CA LEU A 575 -13.73 33.14 10.24
C LEU A 575 -14.54 33.78 11.36
N GLU A 576 -14.94 32.98 12.34
CA GLU A 576 -15.57 33.40 13.59
C GLU A 576 -14.72 32.92 14.78
N VAL A 577 -14.47 33.79 15.76
CA VAL A 577 -13.82 33.40 17.02
C VAL A 577 -14.89 32.94 18.00
N ASP A 578 -14.85 31.67 18.43
CA ASP A 578 -15.83 31.14 19.37
C ASP A 578 -15.52 31.48 20.84
N GLY A 579 -16.41 31.05 21.75
CA GLY A 579 -16.26 31.30 23.19
C GLY A 579 -15.05 30.64 23.86
N ALA A 580 -14.41 29.68 23.19
CA ALA A 580 -13.18 29.01 23.62
C ALA A 580 -11.93 29.55 22.90
N ASN A 581 -12.06 30.66 22.16
CA ASN A 581 -11.02 31.24 21.30
C ASN A 581 -10.58 30.33 20.13
N VAL A 582 -11.37 29.31 19.78
CA VAL A 582 -11.14 28.50 18.58
C VAL A 582 -11.66 29.28 17.36
N PHE A 583 -10.87 29.31 16.29
CA PHE A 583 -11.35 29.87 15.03
C PHE A 583 -12.21 28.83 14.30
N ARG A 584 -13.46 29.18 14.06
CA ARG A 584 -14.40 28.44 13.21
C ARG A 584 -14.41 29.10 11.84
N VAL A 585 -13.79 28.45 10.87
CA VAL A 585 -13.73 28.96 9.49
C VAL A 585 -14.74 28.20 8.65
N ARG A 586 -15.69 28.91 8.06
CA ARG A 586 -16.77 28.32 7.24
C ARG A 586 -16.64 28.76 5.79
N ALA A 587 -16.82 27.82 4.88
CA ALA A 587 -17.02 28.15 3.48
C ALA A 587 -18.38 28.85 3.35
N ARG A 588 -18.42 30.02 2.70
CA ARG A 588 -19.67 30.63 2.26
C ARG A 588 -20.19 29.81 1.07
N ASP A 589 -21.51 29.62 0.98
CA ASP A 589 -22.10 28.91 -0.17
C ASP A 589 -21.52 29.50 -1.46
N PRO A 590 -20.97 28.67 -2.36
CA PRO A 590 -20.42 29.17 -3.60
C PRO A 590 -21.58 29.74 -4.40
N ALA A 591 -21.62 31.07 -4.56
CA ALA A 591 -22.01 31.56 -5.87
C ALA A 591 -21.09 30.82 -6.83
N GLN A 592 -21.65 29.96 -7.69
CA GLN A 592 -20.93 29.23 -8.72
C GLN A 592 -20.00 30.22 -9.42
N THR A 593 -18.73 30.24 -9.01
CA THR A 593 -17.70 30.83 -9.82
C THR A 593 -17.47 29.78 -10.89
N ASP A 594 -18.14 29.98 -12.02
CA ASP A 594 -17.79 29.39 -13.30
C ASP A 594 -16.33 29.79 -13.61
N GLU A 595 -15.37 29.16 -12.94
CA GLU A 595 -13.98 29.17 -13.37
C GLU A 595 -13.87 28.17 -14.51
N ALA A 596 -14.36 28.59 -15.68
CA ALA A 596 -13.84 28.08 -16.94
C ALA A 596 -12.38 28.55 -17.03
N ALA A 597 -11.47 27.78 -16.41
CA ALA A 597 -10.05 27.89 -16.70
C ALA A 597 -9.87 27.71 -18.21
N ASP A 598 -9.11 28.61 -18.83
CA ASP A 598 -8.90 28.65 -20.28
C ASP A 598 -8.68 27.24 -20.85
N LEU A 599 -9.56 26.86 -21.78
CA LEU A 599 -9.83 25.47 -22.19
C LEU A 599 -8.91 25.01 -23.35
N SER A 600 -7.97 25.84 -23.80
CA SER A 600 -7.27 25.60 -25.08
C SER A 600 -5.75 25.34 -25.02
N GLU A 601 -5.12 25.24 -23.85
CA GLU A 601 -3.68 24.92 -23.78
C GLU A 601 -3.34 23.74 -22.85
N SER A 602 -2.31 22.98 -23.25
CA SER A 602 -1.58 22.01 -22.43
C SER A 602 -1.11 22.70 -21.14
N ASP A 603 -1.78 22.43 -20.02
CA ASP A 603 -1.39 22.93 -18.71
C ASP A 603 -0.70 21.81 -17.91
N PRO A 604 0.63 21.89 -17.70
CA PRO A 604 1.40 20.91 -16.91
C PRO A 604 0.86 20.69 -15.50
N VAL A 605 0.23 21.71 -14.89
CA VAL A 605 -0.39 21.58 -13.55
C VAL A 605 -1.65 20.72 -13.64
N ARG A 606 -2.52 21.00 -14.63
CA ARG A 606 -3.74 20.23 -14.87
C ARG A 606 -3.46 18.76 -15.17
N LEU A 607 -2.43 18.47 -15.97
CA LEU A 607 -2.02 17.10 -16.28
C LEU A 607 -1.65 16.32 -15.03
N GLU A 608 -0.88 16.93 -14.12
CA GLU A 608 -0.49 16.28 -12.87
C GLU A 608 -1.69 16.08 -11.93
N VAL A 609 -2.51 17.11 -11.74
CA VAL A 609 -3.68 17.04 -10.85
C VAL A 609 -4.69 15.98 -11.31
N LEU A 610 -5.07 15.99 -12.59
CA LEU A 610 -6.04 15.02 -13.12
C LEU A 610 -5.44 13.63 -13.28
N GLY A 611 -4.15 13.50 -13.63
CA GLY A 611 -3.45 12.23 -13.65
C GLY A 611 -3.47 11.52 -12.29
N ASN A 612 -3.16 12.26 -11.22
CA ASN A 612 -3.25 11.74 -9.86
C ASN A 612 -4.70 11.39 -9.47
N ARG A 613 -5.70 12.17 -9.91
CA ARG A 613 -7.12 11.83 -9.68
C ARG A 613 -7.53 10.54 -10.38
N PHE A 614 -7.10 10.28 -11.63
CA PHE A 614 -7.43 9.02 -12.32
C PHE A 614 -6.77 7.81 -11.66
N MET A 615 -5.50 7.93 -11.23
CA MET A 615 -4.83 6.88 -10.47
C MET A 615 -5.56 6.61 -9.15
N SER A 616 -5.93 7.66 -8.43
CA SER A 616 -6.70 7.52 -7.20
C SER A 616 -8.03 6.81 -7.39
N ILE A 617 -8.74 7.07 -8.50
CA ILE A 617 -9.98 6.35 -8.79
C ILE A 617 -9.72 4.84 -8.92
N ALA A 618 -8.68 4.45 -9.65
CA ALA A 618 -8.29 3.04 -9.79
C ALA A 618 -7.87 2.41 -8.44
N GLU A 619 -7.13 3.14 -7.61
CA GLU A 619 -6.72 2.68 -6.27
C GLU A 619 -7.90 2.56 -5.30
N GLN A 620 -8.85 3.51 -5.34
CA GLN A 620 -10.08 3.46 -4.54
C GLN A 620 -10.96 2.27 -4.95
N MET A 621 -11.06 1.98 -6.26
CA MET A 621 -11.69 0.75 -6.74
C MET A 621 -10.99 -0.49 -6.16
N GLY A 622 -9.66 -0.53 -6.20
CA GLY A 622 -8.86 -1.61 -5.63
C GLY A 622 -9.06 -1.78 -4.12
N ALA A 623 -9.14 -0.67 -3.37
CA ALA A 623 -9.44 -0.69 -1.95
C ALA A 623 -10.83 -1.26 -1.66
N VAL A 624 -11.85 -0.87 -2.44
CA VAL A 624 -13.20 -1.45 -2.34
C VAL A 624 -13.16 -2.94 -2.64
N LEU A 625 -12.53 -3.37 -3.73
CA LEU A 625 -12.41 -4.79 -4.10
C LEU A 625 -11.72 -5.61 -3.02
N ARG A 626 -10.53 -5.18 -2.57
CA ARG A 626 -9.78 -5.85 -1.51
C ARG A 626 -10.58 -5.99 -0.22
N ASN A 627 -11.31 -4.94 0.16
CA ASN A 627 -12.10 -4.95 1.39
C ASN A 627 -13.28 -5.93 1.27
N THR A 628 -13.99 -5.90 0.14
CA THR A 628 -15.26 -6.62 -0.07
C THR A 628 -15.08 -8.08 -0.51
N SER A 629 -13.95 -8.42 -1.14
CA SER A 629 -13.62 -9.79 -1.56
C SER A 629 -13.46 -10.75 -0.38
N VAL A 630 -13.71 -12.04 -0.66
CA VAL A 630 -13.56 -13.14 0.30
C VAL A 630 -12.49 -14.16 -0.07
N SER A 631 -12.07 -14.20 -1.32
CA SER A 631 -10.88 -14.91 -1.79
C SER A 631 -9.62 -14.43 -1.06
N THR A 632 -8.85 -15.39 -0.54
CA THR A 632 -7.49 -15.14 0.00
C THR A 632 -6.57 -14.55 -1.08
N ASN A 633 -6.74 -14.93 -2.34
CA ASN A 633 -5.90 -14.46 -3.45
C ASN A 633 -6.09 -12.96 -3.69
N ILE A 634 -7.33 -12.47 -3.75
CA ILE A 634 -7.59 -11.04 -3.94
C ILE A 634 -7.25 -10.27 -2.66
N LYS A 635 -7.69 -10.75 -1.50
CA LYS A 635 -7.64 -9.97 -0.25
C LYS A 635 -6.28 -9.95 0.43
N GLU A 636 -5.62 -11.10 0.51
CA GLU A 636 -4.37 -11.30 1.25
C GLU A 636 -3.16 -11.27 0.32
N ARG A 637 -3.26 -11.97 -0.82
CA ARG A 637 -2.15 -12.05 -1.81
C ARG A 637 -2.08 -10.86 -2.76
N LEU A 638 -3.14 -10.03 -2.80
CA LEU A 638 -3.29 -8.84 -3.66
C LEU A 638 -3.26 -9.19 -5.16
N ASP A 639 -3.83 -10.33 -5.52
CA ASP A 639 -3.88 -10.83 -6.89
C ASP A 639 -5.09 -10.27 -7.66
N TYR A 640 -5.10 -8.95 -7.86
CA TYR A 640 -6.14 -8.23 -8.58
C TYR A 640 -5.60 -6.93 -9.19
N SER A 641 -6.32 -6.31 -10.12
CA SER A 641 -6.04 -4.97 -10.62
C SER A 641 -7.33 -4.23 -10.96
N CYS A 642 -7.32 -2.91 -10.82
CA CYS A 642 -8.43 -2.02 -11.15
C CYS A 642 -7.93 -0.93 -12.10
N ALA A 643 -8.76 -0.55 -13.07
CA ALA A 643 -8.34 0.36 -14.13
C ALA A 643 -9.46 1.27 -14.63
N VAL A 644 -9.05 2.46 -15.08
CA VAL A 644 -9.87 3.48 -15.73
C VAL A 644 -9.48 3.55 -17.21
N PHE A 645 -10.48 3.66 -18.08
CA PHE A 645 -10.32 3.73 -19.53
C PHE A 645 -11.08 4.92 -20.11
N ASP A 646 -10.56 5.47 -21.21
CA ASP A 646 -11.22 6.52 -21.98
C ASP A 646 -12.45 5.99 -22.75
N ARG A 647 -13.12 6.87 -23.51
CA ARG A 647 -14.29 6.53 -24.34
C ARG A 647 -14.04 5.44 -25.39
N ASP A 648 -12.79 5.26 -25.79
CA ASP A 648 -12.35 4.31 -26.80
C ASP A 648 -11.85 3.00 -26.18
N GLY A 649 -11.86 2.89 -24.86
CA GLY A 649 -11.35 1.73 -24.14
C GLY A 649 -9.83 1.73 -24.01
N GLY A 650 -9.16 2.86 -24.31
CA GLY A 650 -7.74 3.04 -24.07
C GLY A 650 -7.46 3.13 -22.56
N LEU A 651 -6.46 2.38 -22.08
CA LEU A 651 -6.08 2.39 -20.67
C LEU A 651 -5.54 3.78 -20.29
N VAL A 652 -6.08 4.38 -19.22
CA VAL A 652 -5.68 5.71 -18.72
C VAL A 652 -4.93 5.61 -17.40
N ALA A 653 -5.41 4.77 -16.48
CA ALA A 653 -4.78 4.55 -15.19
C ALA A 653 -5.06 3.12 -14.70
N ASN A 654 -4.09 2.52 -14.02
CA ASN A 654 -4.17 1.17 -13.48
C ASN A 654 -3.49 1.12 -12.11
N ALA A 655 -4.19 0.62 -11.09
CA ALA A 655 -3.63 0.42 -9.77
C ALA A 655 -2.59 -0.72 -9.79
N PRO A 656 -1.31 -0.43 -9.52
CA PRO A 656 -0.21 -1.36 -9.78
C PRO A 656 -0.12 -2.44 -8.70
N HIS A 657 -0.65 -3.63 -9.00
CA HIS A 657 -0.49 -4.81 -8.13
C HIS A 657 0.15 -5.99 -8.88
N ILE A 658 -0.37 -6.33 -10.07
CA ILE A 658 0.05 -7.51 -10.84
C ILE A 658 0.38 -7.10 -12.28
N PRO A 659 1.67 -7.15 -12.70
CA PRO A 659 2.07 -6.68 -14.02
C PRO A 659 1.44 -7.42 -15.21
N VAL A 660 1.04 -8.68 -15.06
CA VAL A 660 0.43 -9.43 -16.17
C VAL A 660 -0.99 -8.97 -16.53
N HIS A 661 -1.66 -8.23 -15.65
CA HIS A 661 -2.95 -7.61 -15.96
C HIS A 661 -2.82 -6.38 -16.86
N LEU A 662 -1.61 -5.81 -16.97
CA LEU A 662 -1.34 -4.58 -17.70
C LEU A 662 -1.50 -4.77 -19.20
N GLY A 663 -2.19 -3.85 -19.87
CA GLY A 663 -2.50 -3.98 -21.31
C GLY A 663 -3.58 -5.03 -21.63
N ALA A 664 -3.57 -6.19 -20.96
CA ALA A 664 -4.54 -7.26 -21.20
C ALA A 664 -5.99 -6.82 -20.94
N MET A 665 -6.23 -6.01 -19.90
CA MET A 665 -7.58 -5.48 -19.65
C MET A 665 -8.09 -4.54 -20.74
N ALA A 666 -7.22 -3.80 -21.43
CA ALA A 666 -7.63 -2.94 -22.55
C ALA A 666 -8.14 -3.78 -23.73
N ASP A 667 -7.50 -4.92 -23.99
CA ASP A 667 -7.96 -5.89 -24.99
C ASP A 667 -9.34 -6.47 -24.63
N THR A 668 -9.59 -6.73 -23.33
CA THR A 668 -10.92 -7.15 -22.87
C THR A 668 -11.98 -6.08 -23.10
N VAL A 669 -11.69 -4.82 -22.78
CA VAL A 669 -12.63 -3.70 -23.04
C VAL A 669 -12.89 -3.58 -24.56
N ALA A 670 -11.86 -3.67 -25.39
CA ALA A 670 -12.00 -3.62 -26.84
C ALA A 670 -12.85 -4.77 -27.39
N ALA A 671 -12.64 -6.00 -26.92
CA ALA A 671 -13.43 -7.16 -27.32
C ALA A 671 -14.91 -7.03 -26.93
N LEU A 672 -15.18 -6.51 -25.73
CA LEU A 672 -16.54 -6.24 -25.27
C LEU A 672 -17.23 -5.14 -26.08
N ARG A 673 -16.51 -4.05 -26.40
CA ARG A 673 -17.02 -2.98 -27.29
C ARG A 673 -17.41 -3.53 -28.65
N ALA A 674 -16.57 -4.36 -29.25
CA ALA A 674 -16.84 -4.98 -30.54
C ALA A 674 -18.07 -5.92 -30.52
N ARG A 675 -18.33 -6.59 -29.38
CA ARG A 675 -19.40 -7.58 -29.25
C ARG A 675 -20.75 -7.01 -28.78
N PHE A 676 -20.74 -6.01 -27.91
CA PHE A 676 -21.94 -5.59 -27.17
C PHE A 676 -22.35 -4.13 -27.38
N ALA A 677 -21.55 -3.29 -28.05
CA ALA A 677 -21.98 -1.92 -28.32
C ALA A 677 -23.20 -1.88 -29.27
N PRO A 678 -24.17 -0.96 -29.07
CA PRO A 678 -24.23 0.08 -28.04
C PRO A 678 -24.60 -0.47 -26.65
N PHE A 679 -24.09 0.18 -25.60
CA PHE A 679 -24.33 -0.18 -24.20
C PHE A 679 -25.49 0.61 -23.59
N GLU A 680 -26.04 0.13 -22.48
CA GLU A 680 -27.04 0.87 -21.69
C GLU A 680 -26.51 1.27 -20.29
N PRO A 681 -26.99 2.40 -19.70
CA PRO A 681 -26.61 2.79 -18.35
C PRO A 681 -26.92 1.71 -17.30
N GLY A 682 -25.91 1.33 -16.53
CA GLY A 682 -26.02 0.31 -15.47
C GLY A 682 -25.69 -1.11 -15.93
N ASP A 683 -25.35 -1.31 -17.21
CA ASP A 683 -24.83 -2.59 -17.68
C ASP A 683 -23.47 -2.92 -17.05
N VAL A 684 -23.26 -4.19 -16.72
CA VAL A 684 -21.96 -4.71 -16.31
C VAL A 684 -21.71 -6.05 -16.99
N PHE A 685 -20.50 -6.25 -17.48
CA PHE A 685 -20.10 -7.44 -18.24
C PHE A 685 -19.05 -8.22 -17.48
N VAL A 686 -19.04 -9.55 -17.66
CA VAL A 686 -18.06 -10.47 -17.06
C VAL A 686 -17.47 -11.38 -18.12
N THR A 687 -16.17 -11.67 -18.04
CA THR A 687 -15.50 -12.70 -18.85
C THR A 687 -14.17 -13.11 -18.24
N ASN A 688 -13.70 -14.32 -18.53
CA ASN A 688 -12.32 -14.76 -18.30
C ASN A 688 -11.68 -15.34 -19.58
N ASP A 689 -12.26 -15.08 -20.75
CA ASP A 689 -11.83 -15.69 -22.01
C ASP A 689 -10.41 -15.21 -22.41
N PRO A 690 -9.41 -16.10 -22.41
CA PRO A 690 -8.02 -15.75 -22.76
C PRO A 690 -7.87 -15.19 -24.17
N PHE A 691 -8.78 -15.54 -25.08
CA PHE A 691 -8.77 -15.10 -26.46
C PHE A 691 -9.59 -13.83 -26.70
N ALA A 692 -10.18 -13.27 -25.63
CA ALA A 692 -10.85 -11.96 -25.60
C ALA A 692 -10.18 -11.02 -24.57
N GLY A 693 -8.84 -11.05 -24.49
CA GLY A 693 -8.05 -10.21 -23.59
C GLY A 693 -7.87 -10.75 -22.17
N GLY A 694 -8.42 -11.93 -21.86
CA GLY A 694 -8.13 -12.65 -20.63
C GLY A 694 -6.68 -13.14 -20.54
N SER A 695 -6.29 -13.61 -19.36
CA SER A 695 -4.97 -14.19 -19.06
C SER A 695 -5.15 -15.71 -18.85
N PRO A 696 -5.03 -16.34 -17.67
CA PRO A 696 -5.58 -17.67 -17.42
C PRO A 696 -7.04 -17.59 -16.94
N LEU A 697 -7.78 -18.71 -17.00
CA LEU A 697 -9.21 -18.76 -16.61
C LEU A 697 -9.50 -18.27 -15.18
N PRO A 698 -8.65 -18.48 -14.17
CA PRO A 698 -8.89 -17.92 -12.83
C PRO A 698 -8.92 -16.38 -12.78
N ASP A 699 -8.34 -15.68 -13.76
CA ASP A 699 -8.37 -14.23 -13.85
C ASP A 699 -9.68 -13.76 -14.51
N VAL A 700 -10.69 -13.51 -13.69
CA VAL A 700 -11.97 -13.00 -14.19
C VAL A 700 -11.91 -11.48 -14.29
N THR A 701 -12.44 -10.93 -15.38
CA THR A 701 -12.55 -9.49 -15.62
C THR A 701 -14.02 -9.05 -15.61
N VAL A 702 -14.31 -8.01 -14.84
CA VAL A 702 -15.62 -7.33 -14.81
C VAL A 702 -15.45 -5.92 -15.36
N VAL A 703 -16.26 -5.54 -16.35
CA VAL A 703 -16.18 -4.25 -17.06
C VAL A 703 -17.52 -3.52 -16.97
N SER A 704 -17.48 -2.24 -16.63
CA SER A 704 -18.66 -1.39 -16.52
C SER A 704 -18.50 -0.13 -17.40
N PRO A 705 -19.35 0.06 -18.42
CA PRO A 705 -19.45 1.33 -19.14
C PRO A 705 -20.02 2.41 -18.22
N VAL A 706 -19.45 3.62 -18.28
CA VAL A 706 -19.86 4.76 -17.46
C VAL A 706 -20.51 5.82 -18.35
N PHE A 707 -21.69 6.29 -17.97
CA PHE A 707 -22.49 7.22 -18.77
C PHE A 707 -22.62 8.57 -18.08
N ARG A 708 -22.54 9.64 -18.87
CA ARG A 708 -22.89 11.00 -18.45
C ARG A 708 -24.33 11.34 -18.81
N ALA A 709 -24.92 12.24 -18.04
CA ALA A 709 -26.30 12.67 -18.27
C ALA A 709 -26.43 13.30 -19.67
N GLY A 710 -27.28 12.72 -20.51
CA GLY A 710 -27.51 13.17 -21.88
C GLY A 710 -26.51 12.66 -22.93
N ALA A 711 -25.56 11.79 -22.56
CA ALA A 711 -24.64 11.17 -23.52
C ALA A 711 -25.35 10.11 -24.38
N GLU A 712 -25.02 10.07 -25.68
CA GLU A 712 -25.56 9.07 -26.64
C GLU A 712 -24.84 7.71 -26.56
N GLY A 713 -23.77 7.59 -25.76
CA GLY A 713 -22.98 6.38 -25.57
C GLY A 713 -22.17 6.41 -24.28
N ALA A 714 -21.40 5.36 -24.03
CA ALA A 714 -20.51 5.30 -22.87
C ALA A 714 -19.45 6.41 -22.96
N SER A 715 -19.37 7.24 -21.90
CA SER A 715 -18.36 8.29 -21.79
C SER A 715 -16.99 7.70 -21.43
N PHE A 716 -16.96 6.66 -20.60
CA PHE A 716 -15.74 6.02 -20.10
C PHE A 716 -15.99 4.53 -19.83
N PHE A 717 -14.93 3.79 -19.50
CA PHE A 717 -15.05 2.46 -18.90
C PHE A 717 -14.23 2.36 -17.62
N VAL A 718 -14.70 1.51 -16.72
CA VAL A 718 -13.93 1.06 -15.55
C VAL A 718 -13.95 -0.46 -15.53
N ALA A 719 -12.86 -1.07 -15.08
CA ALA A 719 -12.78 -2.51 -14.98
C ALA A 719 -11.95 -2.96 -13.78
N SER A 720 -12.26 -4.16 -13.32
CA SER A 720 -11.51 -4.89 -12.30
C SER A 720 -11.21 -6.30 -12.81
N ARG A 721 -10.00 -6.79 -12.55
CA ARG A 721 -9.59 -8.18 -12.79
C ARG A 721 -9.12 -8.79 -11.48
N GLY A 722 -9.58 -9.99 -11.13
CA GLY A 722 -9.20 -10.67 -9.89
C GLY A 722 -8.97 -12.16 -10.10
N HIS A 723 -7.97 -12.71 -9.42
CA HIS A 723 -7.66 -14.13 -9.47
C HIS A 723 -8.54 -14.92 -8.48
N HIS A 724 -9.49 -15.67 -9.01
CA HIS A 724 -10.35 -16.54 -8.21
C HIS A 724 -9.58 -17.77 -7.72
N ALA A 725 -9.82 -18.18 -6.47
CA ALA A 725 -9.10 -19.30 -5.87
C ALA A 725 -9.32 -20.64 -6.57
N ASP A 726 -10.51 -20.85 -7.14
CA ASP A 726 -10.86 -22.02 -7.92
C ASP A 726 -12.03 -21.65 -8.85
N LEU A 727 -11.87 -21.91 -10.15
CA LEU A 727 -12.91 -21.85 -11.16
C LEU A 727 -13.16 -23.23 -11.80
N GLY A 728 -12.90 -24.30 -11.03
CA GLY A 728 -13.02 -25.67 -11.50
C GLY A 728 -11.72 -26.21 -12.08
N GLY A 729 -11.82 -27.07 -13.08
CA GLY A 729 -10.65 -27.72 -13.72
C GLY A 729 -10.23 -29.02 -13.02
N LYS A 730 -9.33 -29.77 -13.66
CA LYS A 730 -8.99 -31.15 -13.25
C LYS A 730 -8.19 -31.26 -11.95
N THR A 731 -7.64 -30.16 -11.46
CA THR A 731 -6.90 -30.04 -10.18
C THR A 731 -7.49 -28.91 -9.33
N PRO A 732 -7.47 -29.03 -7.99
CA PRO A 732 -7.78 -27.92 -7.11
C PRO A 732 -6.90 -26.69 -7.40
N GLY A 733 -7.48 -25.49 -7.33
CA GLY A 733 -6.77 -24.24 -7.57
C GLY A 733 -6.72 -23.79 -9.04
N SER A 734 -7.32 -24.54 -9.97
CA SER A 734 -7.42 -24.21 -11.41
C SER A 734 -6.10 -23.92 -12.13
N MET A 735 -5.00 -24.49 -11.61
CA MET A 735 -3.64 -24.39 -12.17
C MET A 735 -3.06 -25.78 -12.47
N PRO A 736 -3.68 -26.59 -13.36
CA PRO A 736 -3.20 -27.93 -13.67
C PRO A 736 -1.86 -27.91 -14.40
N ALA A 737 -0.89 -28.69 -13.93
CA ALA A 737 0.44 -28.76 -14.52
C ALA A 737 0.48 -29.34 -15.95
N ASP A 738 -0.51 -30.16 -16.30
CA ASP A 738 -0.53 -31.01 -17.49
C ASP A 738 -1.76 -30.77 -18.38
N SER A 739 -2.42 -29.60 -18.30
CA SER A 739 -3.58 -29.28 -19.15
C SER A 739 -3.21 -29.24 -20.63
N ARG A 740 -4.15 -29.71 -21.48
CA ARG A 740 -4.02 -29.68 -22.96
C ARG A 740 -5.09 -28.85 -23.66
N SER A 741 -6.15 -28.50 -22.95
CA SER A 741 -7.23 -27.64 -23.44
C SER A 741 -7.75 -26.76 -22.32
N LEU A 742 -8.42 -25.65 -22.66
CA LEU A 742 -9.05 -24.78 -21.67
C LEU A 742 -10.05 -25.51 -20.76
N ALA A 743 -10.78 -26.50 -21.30
CA ALA A 743 -11.76 -27.27 -20.54
C ALA A 743 -11.15 -28.07 -19.37
N GLU A 744 -9.84 -28.38 -19.43
CA GLU A 744 -9.12 -29.02 -18.33
C GLU A 744 -8.68 -28.03 -17.25
N GLU A 745 -8.59 -26.74 -17.58
CA GLU A 745 -8.11 -25.66 -16.71
C GLU A 745 -9.20 -25.10 -15.81
N GLY A 746 -10.45 -25.05 -16.30
CA GLY A 746 -11.57 -24.51 -15.54
C GLY A 746 -12.78 -24.19 -16.39
N VAL A 747 -13.71 -23.47 -15.78
CA VAL A 747 -14.90 -22.93 -16.44
C VAL A 747 -14.53 -21.72 -17.28
N LEU A 748 -14.83 -21.79 -18.58
CA LEU A 748 -14.74 -20.65 -19.49
C LEU A 748 -16.03 -19.82 -19.39
N ILE A 749 -15.88 -18.58 -18.95
CA ILE A 749 -16.90 -17.55 -18.90
C ILE A 749 -16.77 -16.71 -20.18
N GLU A 750 -17.43 -17.16 -21.23
CA GLU A 750 -17.64 -16.33 -22.41
C GLU A 750 -18.34 -15.03 -22.02
N ALA A 751 -17.96 -13.93 -22.64
CA ALA A 751 -18.49 -12.63 -22.26
C ALA A 751 -20.03 -12.56 -22.30
N PHE A 752 -20.64 -12.07 -21.21
CA PHE A 752 -22.07 -11.76 -21.15
C PHE A 752 -22.38 -10.62 -20.17
N GLN A 753 -23.60 -10.06 -20.27
CA GLN A 753 -24.13 -9.06 -19.34
C GLN A 753 -24.44 -9.71 -17.98
N LEU A 754 -23.58 -9.47 -16.98
CA LEU A 754 -23.74 -9.93 -15.61
C LEU A 754 -24.75 -9.09 -14.82
N VAL A 755 -24.79 -7.78 -15.08
CA VAL A 755 -25.78 -6.87 -14.50
C VAL A 755 -26.53 -6.19 -15.63
N ARG A 756 -27.86 -6.22 -15.56
CA ARG A 756 -28.74 -5.53 -16.51
C ARG A 756 -29.77 -4.71 -15.75
N HIS A 757 -29.88 -3.42 -16.09
CA HIS A 757 -30.76 -2.47 -15.39
C HIS A 757 -30.58 -2.47 -13.85
N GLY A 758 -29.35 -2.69 -13.38
CA GLY A 758 -29.03 -2.75 -11.94
C GLY A 758 -29.35 -4.08 -11.24
N TYR A 759 -29.82 -5.10 -11.96
CA TYR A 759 -30.06 -6.45 -11.41
C TYR A 759 -28.91 -7.40 -11.75
N PHE A 760 -28.30 -8.01 -10.73
CA PHE A 760 -27.23 -9.01 -10.85
C PHE A 760 -27.83 -10.38 -11.21
N ASP A 761 -27.39 -10.98 -12.32
CA ASP A 761 -27.89 -12.26 -12.83
C ASP A 761 -27.20 -13.45 -12.15
N GLU A 762 -27.51 -13.63 -10.85
CA GLU A 762 -26.92 -14.70 -10.03
C GLU A 762 -27.25 -16.10 -10.57
N VAL A 763 -28.46 -16.27 -11.10
CA VAL A 763 -28.92 -17.57 -11.65
C VAL A 763 -28.03 -17.97 -12.82
N ARG A 764 -27.83 -17.07 -13.78
CA ARG A 764 -27.00 -17.38 -14.96
C ARG A 764 -25.55 -17.62 -14.61
N ILE A 765 -24.94 -16.82 -13.73
CA ILE A 765 -23.53 -17.05 -13.37
C ILE A 765 -23.37 -18.38 -12.60
N ARG A 766 -24.34 -18.78 -11.77
CA ARG A 766 -24.35 -20.11 -11.14
C ARG A 766 -24.41 -21.23 -12.17
N GLU A 767 -25.26 -21.11 -13.18
CA GLU A 767 -25.34 -22.07 -14.28
C GLU A 767 -24.01 -22.19 -15.03
N VAL A 768 -23.34 -21.05 -15.29
CA VAL A 768 -22.01 -21.03 -15.93
C VAL A 768 -20.97 -21.69 -15.03
N LEU A 769 -20.91 -21.37 -13.74
CA LEU A 769 -19.96 -21.95 -12.79
C LEU A 769 -20.17 -23.46 -12.57
N ALA A 770 -21.41 -23.94 -12.74
CA ALA A 770 -21.76 -25.35 -12.71
C ALA A 770 -21.57 -26.06 -14.06
N SER A 771 -21.20 -25.33 -15.11
CA SER A 771 -21.02 -25.87 -16.46
C SER A 771 -19.66 -26.53 -16.67
N GLY A 772 -19.49 -27.19 -17.82
CA GLY A 772 -18.24 -27.84 -18.22
C GLY A 772 -18.00 -29.20 -17.57
N GLN A 773 -16.85 -29.80 -17.89
CA GLN A 773 -16.47 -31.12 -17.38
C GLN A 773 -16.03 -31.08 -15.91
N HIS A 774 -15.49 -29.94 -15.48
CA HIS A 774 -14.93 -29.73 -14.16
C HIS A 774 -15.46 -28.41 -13.59
N PRO A 775 -16.66 -28.41 -12.96
CA PRO A 775 -17.29 -27.20 -12.46
C PRO A 775 -16.53 -26.59 -11.28
N ALA A 776 -16.85 -25.33 -10.96
CA ALA A 776 -16.26 -24.62 -9.82
C ALA A 776 -16.56 -25.34 -8.50
N ARG A 777 -15.53 -25.52 -7.64
CA ARG A 777 -15.68 -26.24 -6.37
C ARG A 777 -16.40 -25.42 -5.30
N ARG A 778 -16.29 -24.08 -5.35
CA ARG A 778 -16.85 -23.14 -4.36
C ARG A 778 -17.57 -21.96 -5.02
N PRO A 779 -18.65 -22.20 -5.80
CA PRO A 779 -19.33 -21.17 -6.58
C PRO A 779 -19.83 -19.97 -5.76
N ASP A 780 -20.18 -20.16 -4.48
CA ASP A 780 -20.58 -19.05 -3.61
C ASP A 780 -19.45 -18.05 -3.33
N ASP A 781 -18.21 -18.53 -3.21
CA ASP A 781 -17.06 -17.64 -3.07
C ASP A 781 -16.79 -16.91 -4.40
N ASN A 782 -16.93 -17.60 -5.55
CA ASN A 782 -16.79 -16.97 -6.87
C ASN A 782 -17.80 -15.83 -7.07
N ILE A 783 -19.07 -16.06 -6.70
CA ILE A 783 -20.14 -15.06 -6.83
C ILE A 783 -19.89 -13.86 -5.92
N ALA A 784 -19.49 -14.11 -4.66
CA ALA A 784 -19.18 -13.03 -3.75
C ALA A 784 -18.02 -12.15 -4.23
N ASP A 785 -16.98 -12.74 -4.84
CA ASP A 785 -15.89 -11.98 -5.44
C ASP A 785 -16.36 -11.19 -6.68
N LEU A 786 -17.29 -11.74 -7.48
CA LEU A 786 -17.90 -11.00 -8.61
C LEU A 786 -18.75 -9.82 -8.14
N GLU A 787 -19.53 -9.97 -7.07
CA GLU A 787 -20.28 -8.86 -6.46
C GLU A 787 -19.34 -7.76 -5.94
N ALA A 788 -18.23 -8.16 -5.31
CA ALA A 788 -17.17 -7.26 -4.87
C ALA A 788 -16.55 -6.46 -6.05
N MET A 789 -16.31 -7.13 -7.17
CA MET A 789 -15.82 -6.51 -8.41
C MET A 789 -16.84 -5.53 -9.02
N VAL A 790 -18.13 -5.88 -9.04
CA VAL A 790 -19.21 -4.97 -9.47
C VAL A 790 -19.26 -3.73 -8.56
N ALA A 791 -19.12 -3.91 -7.24
CA ALA A 791 -19.11 -2.81 -6.28
C ALA A 791 -17.91 -1.87 -6.49
N ALA A 792 -16.73 -2.44 -6.74
CA ALA A 792 -15.52 -1.68 -7.06
C ALA A 792 -15.71 -0.82 -8.33
N ASN A 793 -16.18 -1.42 -9.43
CA ASN A 793 -16.47 -0.69 -10.66
C ASN A 793 -17.52 0.42 -10.47
N ARG A 794 -18.59 0.15 -9.71
CA ARG A 794 -19.59 1.17 -9.42
C ARG A 794 -19.02 2.36 -8.65
N ALA A 795 -18.13 2.12 -7.69
CA ALA A 795 -17.42 3.18 -6.98
C ALA A 795 -16.57 4.02 -7.93
N GLY A 796 -15.79 3.37 -8.81
CA GLY A 796 -14.99 4.05 -9.83
C GLY A 796 -15.81 4.91 -10.80
N GLY A 797 -16.92 4.36 -11.31
CA GLY A 797 -17.83 5.10 -12.18
C GLY A 797 -18.46 6.32 -11.51
N GLY A 798 -18.82 6.21 -10.23
CA GLY A 798 -19.33 7.34 -9.44
C GLY A 798 -18.30 8.45 -9.22
N LEU A 799 -17.04 8.09 -9.00
CA LEU A 799 -15.95 9.06 -8.84
C LEU A 799 -15.61 9.78 -10.15
N LEU A 800 -15.64 9.07 -11.29
CA LEU A 800 -15.49 9.68 -12.62
C LEU A 800 -16.62 10.65 -12.93
N ASP A 801 -17.85 10.27 -12.61
CA ASP A 801 -19.01 11.15 -12.79
C ASP A 801 -18.89 12.43 -11.95
N ALA A 802 -18.46 12.30 -10.70
CA ALA A 802 -18.20 13.45 -9.82
C ALA A 802 -17.10 14.36 -10.38
N LEU A 803 -16.00 13.78 -10.86
CA LEU A 803 -14.92 14.53 -11.50
C LEU A 803 -15.40 15.29 -12.74
N CYS A 804 -16.22 14.67 -13.59
CA CYS A 804 -16.78 15.33 -14.77
C CYS A 804 -17.72 16.49 -14.42
N ARG A 805 -18.44 16.43 -13.29
CA ARG A 805 -19.26 17.56 -12.80
C ARG A 805 -18.40 18.71 -12.28
N GLU A 806 -17.21 18.41 -11.76
CA GLU A 806 -16.25 19.39 -11.21
C GLU A 806 -15.51 20.13 -12.32
N VAL A 807 -14.93 19.41 -13.29
CA VAL A 807 -14.00 20.00 -14.28
C VAL A 807 -14.53 20.01 -15.71
N GLY A 808 -15.68 19.38 -15.97
CA GLY A 808 -16.24 19.20 -17.32
C GLY A 808 -15.75 17.93 -18.02
N GLU A 809 -16.66 17.23 -18.70
CA GLU A 809 -16.36 15.95 -19.39
C GLU A 809 -15.34 16.11 -20.52
N GLU A 810 -15.44 17.18 -21.32
CA GLU A 810 -14.51 17.44 -22.43
C GLU A 810 -13.07 17.60 -21.92
N VAL A 811 -12.88 18.32 -20.82
CA VAL A 811 -11.57 18.50 -20.18
C VAL A 811 -11.02 17.16 -19.70
N VAL A 812 -11.85 16.36 -19.01
CA VAL A 812 -11.45 15.01 -18.56
C VAL A 812 -10.95 14.18 -19.75
N GLN A 813 -11.69 14.16 -20.85
CA GLN A 813 -11.37 13.36 -22.04
C GLN A 813 -10.08 13.83 -22.73
N VAL A 814 -9.91 15.14 -22.91
CA VAL A 814 -8.69 15.71 -23.48
C VAL A 814 -7.49 15.40 -22.60
N THR A 815 -7.63 15.51 -21.28
CA THR A 815 -6.53 15.21 -20.35
C THR A 815 -6.17 13.72 -20.31
N MET A 816 -7.15 12.81 -20.41
CA MET A 816 -6.88 11.36 -20.55
C MET A 816 -6.00 11.09 -21.78
N GLN A 817 -6.33 11.68 -22.93
CA GLN A 817 -5.54 11.54 -24.15
C GLN A 817 -4.14 12.17 -24.04
N GLN A 818 -4.04 13.34 -23.39
CA GLN A 818 -2.76 14.01 -23.16
C GLN A 818 -1.84 13.18 -22.24
N LEU A 819 -2.39 12.50 -21.22
CA LEU A 819 -1.62 11.60 -20.35
C LEU A 819 -1.07 10.37 -21.10
N GLN A 820 -1.87 9.81 -22.01
CA GLN A 820 -1.42 8.72 -22.88
C GLN A 820 -0.29 9.18 -23.81
N ARG A 821 -0.46 10.33 -24.49
CA ARG A 821 0.59 10.91 -25.35
C ARG A 821 1.86 11.24 -24.55
N ALA A 822 1.73 11.77 -23.33
CA ALA A 822 2.87 12.06 -22.47
C ALA A 822 3.65 10.78 -22.11
N ALA A 823 2.94 9.68 -21.80
CA ALA A 823 3.57 8.38 -21.56
C ALA A 823 4.30 7.87 -22.82
N ALA A 824 3.68 7.98 -24.00
CA ALA A 824 4.31 7.66 -25.28
C ALA A 824 5.62 8.44 -25.49
N SER A 825 5.59 9.76 -25.27
CA SER A 825 6.77 10.62 -25.39
C SER A 825 7.88 10.24 -24.40
N LYS A 826 7.54 9.90 -23.15
CA LYS A 826 8.51 9.46 -22.12
C LYS A 826 9.18 8.15 -22.52
N VAL A 827 8.40 7.15 -22.93
CA VAL A 827 8.94 5.86 -23.41
C VAL A 827 9.81 6.07 -24.65
N ALA A 828 9.37 6.86 -25.62
CA ALA A 828 10.15 7.13 -26.83
C ALA A 828 11.49 7.81 -26.53
N ARG A 829 11.56 8.69 -25.52
CA ARG A 829 12.83 9.29 -25.07
C ARG A 829 13.80 8.26 -24.48
N GLU A 830 13.30 7.31 -23.69
CA GLU A 830 14.16 6.24 -23.16
C GLU A 830 14.62 5.30 -24.27
N ILE A 831 13.76 5.00 -25.25
CA ILE A 831 14.15 4.25 -26.45
C ILE A 831 15.25 4.98 -27.22
N ALA A 832 15.15 6.31 -27.37
CA ALA A 832 16.15 7.11 -28.07
C ALA A 832 17.55 7.06 -27.42
N LYS A 833 17.65 6.75 -26.12
CA LYS A 833 18.95 6.57 -25.43
C LYS A 833 19.60 5.22 -25.74
N LEU A 834 18.86 4.27 -26.31
CA LEU A 834 19.39 2.96 -26.69
C LEU A 834 20.17 3.04 -28.01
N PRO A 835 21.17 2.16 -28.23
CA PRO A 835 21.87 2.09 -29.51
C PRO A 835 20.90 1.73 -30.64
N GLY A 836 20.97 2.48 -31.74
CA GLY A 836 20.13 2.23 -32.92
C GLY A 836 20.51 0.94 -33.64
N GLY A 837 19.59 0.42 -34.46
CA GLY A 837 19.80 -0.79 -35.26
C GLY A 837 19.15 -2.05 -34.67
N GLU A 838 19.63 -3.20 -35.13
CA GLU A 838 19.06 -4.52 -34.82
C GLU A 838 19.69 -5.14 -33.57
N HIS A 839 18.86 -5.60 -32.64
CA HIS A 839 19.26 -6.36 -31.45
C HIS A 839 18.49 -7.67 -31.42
N ARG A 840 19.16 -8.79 -31.17
CA ARG A 840 18.54 -10.12 -31.12
C ARG A 840 18.88 -10.83 -29.83
N PHE A 841 17.89 -11.54 -29.29
CA PHE A 841 18.10 -12.44 -28.17
C PHE A 841 17.16 -13.63 -28.24
N ALA A 842 17.63 -14.78 -27.78
CA ALA A 842 16.85 -16.00 -27.73
C ALA A 842 17.14 -16.76 -26.46
N ASP A 843 16.11 -17.38 -25.92
CA ASP A 843 16.19 -18.36 -24.83
C ASP A 843 15.14 -19.43 -25.09
N ALA A 844 15.01 -20.43 -24.22
CA ALA A 844 14.04 -21.50 -24.39
C ALA A 844 13.44 -21.97 -23.06
N LEU A 845 12.21 -22.46 -23.14
CA LEU A 845 11.55 -23.16 -22.04
C LEU A 845 12.22 -24.52 -21.76
N ASP A 846 11.93 -25.14 -20.63
CA ASP A 846 12.57 -26.40 -20.20
C ASP A 846 12.25 -27.57 -21.15
N ASP A 847 11.14 -27.50 -21.90
CA ASP A 847 10.81 -28.46 -22.97
C ASP A 847 11.57 -28.20 -24.29
N GLY A 848 12.38 -27.16 -24.34
CA GLY A 848 13.20 -26.79 -25.48
C GLY A 848 12.53 -25.85 -26.49
N THR A 849 11.27 -25.46 -26.27
CA THR A 849 10.58 -24.50 -27.14
C THR A 849 11.31 -23.15 -27.13
N PRO A 850 11.77 -22.65 -28.30
CA PRO A 850 12.49 -21.38 -28.37
C PRO A 850 11.53 -20.20 -28.21
N VAL A 851 11.99 -19.16 -27.51
CA VAL A 851 11.39 -17.83 -27.46
C VAL A 851 12.46 -16.86 -27.95
N GLU A 852 12.21 -16.23 -29.10
CA GLU A 852 13.17 -15.37 -29.80
C GLU A 852 12.55 -14.01 -30.04
N VAL A 853 13.35 -12.97 -29.84
CA VAL A 853 12.96 -11.59 -30.15
C VAL A 853 14.03 -10.89 -30.99
N ARG A 854 13.56 -10.16 -32.00
CA ARG A 854 14.31 -9.16 -32.75
C ARG A 854 13.75 -7.78 -32.43
N LEU A 855 14.62 -6.88 -31.99
CA LEU A 855 14.31 -5.47 -31.76
C LEU A 855 14.99 -4.64 -32.84
N GLU A 856 14.24 -3.76 -33.49
CA GLU A 856 14.77 -2.77 -34.43
C GLU A 856 14.47 -1.36 -33.91
N ILE A 857 15.52 -0.60 -33.59
CA ILE A 857 15.39 0.74 -33.02
C ILE A 857 15.74 1.78 -34.08
N GLU A 858 14.75 2.63 -34.39
CA GLU A 858 14.84 3.70 -35.37
C GLU A 858 14.77 5.06 -34.68
N HIS A 859 15.85 5.84 -34.78
CA HIS A 859 15.89 7.22 -34.31
C HIS A 859 15.27 8.17 -35.32
N ALA A 860 14.55 9.20 -34.84
CA ALA A 860 14.05 10.25 -35.69
C ALA A 860 15.22 11.00 -36.38
N PRO A 861 15.07 11.41 -37.65
CA PRO A 861 16.10 12.20 -38.33
C PRO A 861 16.29 13.54 -37.60
N ALA A 862 17.54 14.05 -37.57
CA ALA A 862 17.88 15.29 -36.88
C ALA A 862 17.11 16.54 -37.37
N SER A 863 16.44 16.45 -38.53
CA SER A 863 15.60 17.50 -39.12
C SER A 863 14.12 17.42 -38.72
N ALA A 864 13.71 16.44 -37.90
CA ALA A 864 12.33 16.28 -37.49
C ALA A 864 11.91 17.40 -36.52
N THR A 865 10.73 17.98 -36.75
CA THR A 865 10.16 19.01 -35.87
C THR A 865 9.69 18.37 -34.55
N PRO A 866 10.05 18.94 -33.38
CA PRO A 866 9.68 18.37 -32.08
C PRO A 866 8.18 18.19 -31.83
N GLU A 867 7.34 18.97 -32.54
CA GLU A 867 5.92 19.06 -32.23
C GLU A 867 5.07 17.87 -32.71
N ASP A 868 5.54 17.02 -33.64
CA ASP A 868 4.69 15.96 -34.23
C ASP A 868 5.36 14.57 -34.42
N SER A 869 6.63 14.38 -34.02
CA SER A 869 7.32 13.09 -34.19
C SER A 869 7.95 12.58 -32.90
N LEU A 870 7.67 11.31 -32.55
CA LEU A 870 8.36 10.62 -31.47
C LEU A 870 9.89 10.57 -31.75
N PRO A 871 10.75 10.81 -30.75
CA PRO A 871 12.21 10.87 -30.94
C PRO A 871 12.83 9.54 -31.38
N ALA A 872 12.17 8.41 -31.10
CA ALA A 872 12.52 7.10 -31.60
C ALA A 872 11.28 6.20 -31.65
N ARG A 873 11.36 5.16 -32.48
CA ARG A 873 10.40 4.05 -32.54
C ARG A 873 11.13 2.72 -32.39
N MET A 874 10.44 1.71 -31.87
CA MET A 874 10.97 0.36 -31.73
C MET A 874 10.03 -0.65 -32.40
N GLN A 875 10.56 -1.51 -33.25
CA GLN A 875 9.83 -2.69 -33.74
C GLN A 875 10.26 -3.90 -32.90
N ILE A 876 9.29 -4.64 -32.37
CA ILE A 876 9.49 -5.87 -31.62
C ILE A 876 8.89 -7.01 -32.44
N ASP A 877 9.74 -7.92 -32.90
CA ASP A 877 9.35 -9.04 -33.74
C ASP A 877 9.71 -10.37 -33.08
N PHE A 878 8.69 -11.19 -32.79
CA PHE A 878 8.83 -12.53 -32.21
C PHE A 878 8.93 -13.64 -33.28
N THR A 879 9.11 -13.30 -34.56
CA THR A 879 9.34 -14.25 -35.66
C THR A 879 10.62 -15.05 -35.43
N GLY A 880 10.46 -16.28 -34.96
CA GLY A 880 11.52 -17.18 -34.47
C GLY A 880 11.08 -18.00 -33.26
N THR A 881 10.07 -17.52 -32.53
CA THR A 881 9.44 -18.25 -31.43
C THR A 881 8.73 -19.52 -31.93
N GLY A 882 8.84 -20.60 -31.15
CA GLY A 882 8.34 -21.93 -31.50
C GLY A 882 6.81 -22.00 -31.70
N PRO A 883 6.30 -23.12 -32.26
CA PRO A 883 4.88 -23.32 -32.48
C PRO A 883 4.11 -23.41 -31.15
N ALA A 884 2.78 -23.28 -31.22
CA ALA A 884 1.91 -23.51 -30.07
C ALA A 884 2.19 -24.87 -29.41
N SER A 885 2.30 -24.85 -28.08
CA SER A 885 2.47 -26.04 -27.25
C SER A 885 1.20 -26.88 -27.25
N SER A 886 1.35 -28.21 -27.27
CA SER A 886 0.25 -29.14 -27.04
C SER A 886 -0.14 -29.25 -25.56
N GLY A 887 0.65 -28.64 -24.66
CA GLY A 887 0.34 -28.46 -23.26
C GLY A 887 -0.16 -27.05 -22.97
N ASN A 888 0.22 -26.53 -21.81
CA ASN A 888 -0.35 -25.30 -21.23
C ASN A 888 0.59 -24.09 -21.22
N LEU A 889 1.75 -24.18 -21.87
CA LEU A 889 2.72 -23.07 -21.94
C LEU A 889 2.33 -21.98 -22.95
N ASN A 890 1.16 -22.08 -23.56
CA ASN A 890 0.72 -21.11 -24.56
C ASN A 890 0.36 -19.78 -23.91
N ALA A 891 0.94 -18.69 -24.39
CA ALA A 891 0.65 -17.34 -23.92
C ALA A 891 -0.23 -16.63 -24.96
N PRO A 892 -1.47 -16.21 -24.63
CA PRO A 892 -2.27 -15.39 -25.52
C PRO A 892 -1.59 -14.05 -25.84
N PRO A 893 -1.90 -13.40 -26.98
CA PRO A 893 -1.30 -12.12 -27.38
C PRO A 893 -1.42 -11.01 -26.31
N ALA A 894 -2.49 -11.02 -25.51
CA ALA A 894 -2.69 -10.09 -24.41
C ALA A 894 -1.58 -10.19 -23.34
N VAL A 895 -1.09 -11.40 -23.05
CA VAL A 895 0.02 -11.65 -22.11
C VAL A 895 1.34 -11.12 -22.68
N VAL A 896 1.54 -11.25 -24.00
CA VAL A 896 2.73 -10.71 -24.69
C VAL A 896 2.75 -9.18 -24.60
N ARG A 897 1.62 -8.52 -24.85
CA ARG A 897 1.49 -7.07 -24.70
C ARG A 897 1.76 -6.61 -23.28
N ALA A 898 1.28 -7.35 -22.28
CA ALA A 898 1.56 -7.08 -20.87
C ALA A 898 3.07 -7.12 -20.57
N ALA A 899 3.76 -8.15 -21.05
CA ALA A 899 5.21 -8.29 -20.89
C ALA A 899 5.98 -7.15 -21.59
N VAL A 900 5.55 -6.73 -22.77
CA VAL A 900 6.14 -5.60 -23.50
C VAL A 900 5.93 -4.29 -22.73
N ILE A 901 4.71 -3.98 -22.28
CA ILE A 901 4.43 -2.80 -21.45
C ILE A 901 5.29 -2.79 -20.20
N TYR A 902 5.40 -3.94 -19.52
CA TYR A 902 6.24 -4.08 -18.33
C TYR A 902 7.69 -3.70 -18.60
N VAL A 903 8.28 -4.23 -19.68
CA VAL A 903 9.68 -3.92 -20.06
C VAL A 903 9.83 -2.44 -20.40
N LEU A 904 8.93 -1.87 -21.21
CA LEU A 904 8.98 -0.44 -21.57
C LEU A 904 8.89 0.45 -20.33
N ARG A 905 8.03 0.08 -19.37
CA ARG A 905 7.90 0.82 -18.12
C ARG A 905 9.16 0.71 -17.25
N SER A 906 9.83 -0.44 -17.23
CA SER A 906 11.09 -0.65 -16.51
C SER A 906 12.27 0.15 -17.07
N LEU A 907 12.17 0.65 -18.32
CA LEU A 907 13.16 1.56 -18.89
C LEU A 907 13.02 3.00 -18.38
N VAL A 908 11.84 3.38 -17.87
CA VAL A 908 11.54 4.75 -17.45
C VAL A 908 11.82 4.90 -15.95
N ALA A 909 12.97 5.48 -15.59
CA ALA A 909 13.37 5.77 -14.20
C ALA A 909 12.64 6.99 -13.58
N GLU A 910 11.35 7.13 -13.87
CA GLU A 910 10.47 8.19 -13.37
C GLU A 910 9.09 7.61 -13.03
N ARG A 911 8.37 8.22 -12.08
CA ARG A 911 6.97 7.85 -11.80
C ARG A 911 6.06 8.34 -12.93
N ILE A 912 5.62 7.46 -13.82
CA ILE A 912 4.63 7.82 -14.87
C ILE A 912 3.33 7.05 -14.64
N PRO A 913 2.15 7.66 -14.89
CA PRO A 913 0.88 6.94 -14.87
C PRO A 913 0.92 5.75 -15.82
N LEU A 914 0.46 4.59 -15.34
CA LEU A 914 0.49 3.36 -16.10
C LEU A 914 -0.69 3.31 -17.06
N ASN A 915 -0.43 3.54 -18.34
CA ASN A 915 -1.47 3.72 -19.35
C ASN A 915 -1.09 3.12 -20.71
N GLY A 916 -2.06 3.05 -21.62
CA GLY A 916 -1.90 2.40 -22.93
C GLY A 916 -0.89 3.09 -23.85
N GLY A 917 -0.66 4.40 -23.66
CA GLY A 917 0.25 5.19 -24.50
C GLY A 917 1.71 4.73 -24.45
N CYS A 918 2.10 3.96 -23.43
CA CYS A 918 3.41 3.31 -23.37
C CYS A 918 3.69 2.40 -24.59
N LEU A 919 2.65 1.88 -25.27
CA LEU A 919 2.81 1.04 -26.46
C LEU A 919 2.89 1.83 -27.77
N ASP A 920 2.45 3.09 -27.83
CA ASP A 920 2.42 3.89 -29.07
C ASP A 920 3.78 4.04 -29.80
N PRO A 921 4.94 4.09 -29.11
CA PRO A 921 6.24 4.11 -29.76
C PRO A 921 6.66 2.77 -30.36
N VAL A 922 5.88 1.71 -30.15
CA VAL A 922 6.27 0.33 -30.38
C VAL A 922 5.35 -0.38 -31.37
N ALA A 923 5.93 -1.00 -32.38
CA ALA A 923 5.23 -1.92 -33.27
C ALA A 923 5.50 -3.37 -32.84
N LEU A 924 4.46 -4.18 -32.63
CA LEU A 924 4.58 -5.55 -32.14
C LEU A 924 4.13 -6.56 -33.19
N THR A 925 5.03 -7.49 -33.55
CA THR A 925 4.74 -8.62 -34.44
C THR A 925 4.79 -9.92 -33.66
N ILE A 926 3.65 -10.62 -33.61
CA ILE A 926 3.50 -11.95 -32.98
C ILE A 926 3.12 -12.95 -34.08
N PRO A 927 3.88 -14.04 -34.30
CA PRO A 927 3.56 -15.01 -35.35
C PRO A 927 2.32 -15.83 -35.00
N ALA A 928 1.34 -15.88 -35.91
CA ALA A 928 0.12 -16.66 -35.73
C ALA A 928 0.41 -18.17 -35.63
N GLY A 929 -0.26 -18.85 -34.70
CA GLY A 929 -0.05 -20.28 -34.43
C GLY A 929 1.25 -20.59 -33.66
N SER A 930 1.97 -19.57 -33.20
CA SER A 930 3.13 -19.73 -32.31
C SER A 930 2.69 -19.95 -30.86
N LEU A 931 3.68 -20.19 -30.00
CA LEU A 931 3.51 -20.21 -28.55
C LEU A 931 2.86 -18.93 -27.99
N LEU A 932 3.04 -17.80 -28.68
CA LEU A 932 2.63 -16.45 -28.26
C LEU A 932 1.33 -15.96 -28.92
N ASP A 933 0.83 -16.72 -29.90
CA ASP A 933 -0.50 -16.54 -30.51
C ASP A 933 -1.09 -17.93 -30.83
N PRO A 934 -1.43 -18.71 -29.79
CA PRO A 934 -1.91 -20.07 -29.95
C PRO A 934 -3.33 -20.10 -30.56
N PRO A 935 -3.74 -21.23 -31.17
CA PRO A 935 -5.13 -21.40 -31.60
C PRO A 935 -6.13 -21.28 -30.44
N ALA A 936 -7.34 -20.79 -30.74
CA ALA A 936 -8.42 -20.70 -29.76
C ALA A 936 -8.72 -22.07 -29.12
N GLY A 937 -8.92 -22.10 -27.80
CA GLY A 937 -9.17 -23.32 -27.03
C GLY A 937 -7.92 -24.03 -26.51
N SER A 938 -6.72 -23.60 -26.91
CA SER A 938 -5.46 -24.09 -26.32
C SER A 938 -5.41 -23.82 -24.82
N ALA A 939 -4.81 -24.75 -24.06
CA ALA A 939 -4.48 -24.56 -22.66
C ALA A 939 -3.44 -23.43 -22.49
N VAL A 940 -3.66 -22.50 -21.55
CA VAL A 940 -2.89 -21.25 -21.42
C VAL A 940 -2.33 -20.98 -20.03
N VAL A 941 -2.67 -21.80 -19.03
CA VAL A 941 -2.36 -21.48 -17.63
C VAL A 941 -0.86 -21.31 -17.36
N GLY A 942 -0.03 -22.15 -17.97
CA GLY A 942 1.43 -22.07 -17.91
C GLY A 942 2.01 -20.92 -18.72
N GLY A 943 1.32 -20.43 -19.76
CA GLY A 943 1.74 -19.27 -20.54
C GLY A 943 1.78 -17.99 -19.71
N ASN A 944 0.80 -17.84 -18.81
CA ASN A 944 0.72 -16.69 -17.92
C ASN A 944 1.84 -16.66 -16.88
N VAL A 945 2.25 -17.82 -16.36
CA VAL A 945 3.15 -17.90 -15.20
C VAL A 945 4.58 -18.31 -15.52
N GLU A 946 4.81 -18.90 -16.69
CA GLU A 946 6.12 -19.36 -17.15
C GLU A 946 6.58 -18.66 -18.43
N THR A 947 5.78 -18.73 -19.50
CA THR A 947 6.17 -18.15 -20.81
C THR A 947 6.27 -16.63 -20.73
N SER A 948 5.37 -15.96 -19.99
CA SER A 948 5.44 -14.52 -19.77
C SER A 948 6.77 -14.07 -19.14
N GLN A 949 7.31 -14.85 -18.19
CA GLN A 949 8.62 -14.60 -17.58
C GLN A 949 9.72 -14.70 -18.63
N ARG A 950 9.63 -15.70 -19.52
CA ARG A 950 10.61 -15.88 -20.60
C ARG A 950 10.59 -14.76 -21.63
N ILE A 951 9.41 -14.23 -21.96
CA ILE A 951 9.27 -13.06 -22.85
C ILE A 951 10.02 -11.86 -22.26
N VAL A 952 9.85 -11.60 -20.95
CA VAL A 952 10.57 -10.51 -20.27
C VAL A 952 12.08 -10.75 -20.25
N ASP A 953 12.53 -11.97 -19.93
CA ASP A 953 13.96 -12.32 -19.92
C ASP A 953 14.61 -12.02 -21.29
N VAL A 954 14.00 -12.44 -22.41
CA VAL A 954 14.59 -12.22 -23.74
C VAL A 954 14.54 -10.77 -24.19
N LEU A 955 13.50 -10.02 -23.81
CA LEU A 955 13.40 -8.58 -24.09
C LEU A 955 14.49 -7.80 -23.34
N LEU A 956 14.66 -8.05 -22.03
CA LEU A 956 15.69 -7.39 -21.23
C LEU A 956 17.11 -7.82 -21.66
N GLY A 957 17.28 -9.08 -22.05
CA GLY A 957 18.52 -9.62 -22.62
C GLY A 957 18.89 -8.93 -23.94
N ALA A 958 17.93 -8.76 -24.86
CA ALA A 958 18.13 -8.05 -26.13
C ALA A 958 18.49 -6.58 -25.92
N LEU A 959 17.90 -5.93 -24.91
CA LEU A 959 18.19 -4.54 -24.54
C LEU A 959 19.50 -4.39 -23.74
N GLY A 960 20.11 -5.49 -23.31
CA GLY A 960 21.33 -5.48 -22.48
C GLY A 960 21.13 -4.91 -21.07
N ARG A 961 19.88 -4.93 -20.54
CA ARG A 961 19.52 -4.21 -19.30
C ARG A 961 19.60 -5.04 -18.03
N ALA A 962 19.33 -6.34 -18.12
CA ALA A 962 19.42 -7.24 -16.97
C ALA A 962 19.73 -8.66 -17.43
N ALA A 963 20.45 -9.41 -16.60
CA ALA A 963 20.54 -10.87 -16.73
C ALA A 963 19.18 -11.51 -16.41
N ALA A 964 19.02 -12.80 -16.74
CA ALA A 964 17.76 -13.50 -16.45
C ALA A 964 17.51 -13.57 -14.95
N SER A 965 16.28 -13.28 -14.54
CA SER A 965 15.82 -13.62 -13.18
C SER A 965 15.50 -15.12 -13.09
N GLN A 966 14.90 -15.54 -11.98
CA GLN A 966 14.44 -16.92 -11.78
C GLN A 966 13.57 -17.48 -12.92
N GLY A 967 12.99 -16.66 -13.80
CA GLY A 967 12.34 -17.09 -15.04
C GLY A 967 11.11 -17.99 -14.86
N THR A 968 10.51 -18.00 -13.67
CA THR A 968 9.30 -18.77 -13.29
C THR A 968 8.58 -18.06 -12.13
N MET A 969 7.28 -18.28 -11.96
CA MET A 969 6.55 -17.87 -10.75
C MET A 969 6.51 -18.96 -9.66
N ASN A 970 7.09 -20.14 -9.93
CA ASN A 970 7.11 -21.33 -9.06
C ASN A 970 5.74 -21.62 -8.44
N ASN A 971 4.75 -21.93 -9.27
CA ASN A 971 3.39 -22.18 -8.80
C ASN A 971 3.31 -23.54 -8.10
N VAL A 972 2.84 -23.52 -6.86
CA VAL A 972 2.57 -24.70 -6.05
C VAL A 972 1.10 -24.66 -5.65
N THR A 973 0.38 -25.70 -6.03
CA THR A 973 -1.01 -25.90 -5.64
C THR A 973 -1.15 -27.24 -4.96
N PHE A 974 -1.98 -27.32 -3.93
CA PHE A 974 -2.32 -28.59 -3.33
C PHE A 974 -3.72 -28.57 -2.72
N GLY A 975 -4.36 -29.73 -2.64
CA GLY A 975 -5.68 -29.83 -2.05
C GLY A 975 -6.32 -31.19 -2.25
N ASP A 976 -7.61 -31.24 -2.00
CA ASP A 976 -8.48 -32.40 -2.20
C ASP A 976 -9.85 -31.95 -2.73
N GLU A 977 -10.88 -32.80 -2.59
CA GLU A 977 -12.25 -32.47 -3.03
C GLU A 977 -12.90 -31.35 -2.21
N THR A 978 -12.38 -31.06 -1.01
CA THR A 978 -12.96 -30.13 -0.04
C THR A 978 -12.26 -28.76 -0.01
N PHE A 979 -10.97 -28.70 -0.36
CA PHE A 979 -10.21 -27.44 -0.39
C PHE A 979 -9.12 -27.42 -1.46
N GLY A 980 -8.68 -26.22 -1.82
CA GLY A 980 -7.49 -25.99 -2.63
C GLY A 980 -6.67 -24.84 -2.06
N TYR A 981 -5.34 -25.00 -2.05
CA TYR A 981 -4.37 -23.96 -1.75
C TYR A 981 -3.61 -23.60 -3.02
N TYR A 982 -3.38 -22.30 -3.22
CA TYR A 982 -2.62 -21.76 -4.34
C TYR A 982 -1.54 -20.80 -3.83
N GLU A 983 -0.32 -20.98 -4.31
CA GLU A 983 0.83 -20.15 -3.95
C GLU A 983 1.81 -20.01 -5.13
N THR A 984 2.42 -18.83 -5.23
CA THR A 984 3.57 -18.54 -6.07
C THR A 984 4.78 -18.26 -5.18
N ILE A 985 5.96 -18.77 -5.56
CA ILE A 985 7.18 -18.66 -4.75
C ILE A 985 8.22 -17.83 -5.50
N GLY A 986 8.82 -16.87 -4.80
CA GLY A 986 9.89 -16.03 -5.33
C GLY A 986 11.21 -16.77 -5.54
N GLY A 987 12.22 -16.06 -6.02
CA GLY A 987 13.54 -16.60 -6.29
C GLY A 987 14.57 -15.51 -6.47
N GLY A 988 15.64 -15.79 -7.21
CA GLY A 988 16.69 -14.82 -7.48
C GLY A 988 16.32 -13.86 -8.62
N ALA A 989 16.50 -12.56 -8.42
CA ALA A 989 16.47 -11.59 -9.50
C ALA A 989 17.79 -11.59 -10.27
N GLY A 990 17.74 -11.32 -11.58
CA GLY A 990 18.93 -11.16 -12.41
C GLY A 990 19.67 -9.87 -12.05
N ALA A 991 21.01 -9.90 -12.13
CA ALA A 991 21.83 -8.72 -11.90
C ALA A 991 21.71 -7.70 -13.05
N THR A 992 21.90 -6.42 -12.73
CA THR A 992 21.96 -5.31 -13.70
C THR A 992 23.41 -4.88 -13.91
N PRO A 993 23.71 -3.94 -14.83
CA PRO A 993 25.04 -3.35 -14.95
C PRO A 993 25.51 -2.62 -13.68
N TYR A 994 24.58 -2.19 -12.83
CA TYR A 994 24.86 -1.28 -11.72
C TYR A 994 24.62 -1.90 -10.34
N ALA A 995 23.85 -2.99 -10.24
CA ALA A 995 23.50 -3.62 -8.97
C ALA A 995 23.43 -5.15 -9.04
N ASP A 996 23.71 -5.78 -7.90
CA ASP A 996 23.41 -7.18 -7.64
C ASP A 996 21.89 -7.45 -7.77
N GLY A 997 21.54 -8.68 -8.16
CA GLY A 997 20.16 -9.14 -8.14
C GLY A 997 19.67 -9.39 -6.71
N ALA A 998 18.44 -8.98 -6.40
CA ALA A 998 17.80 -9.27 -5.12
C ALA A 998 17.48 -10.76 -4.92
N SER A 999 17.77 -11.30 -3.73
CA SER A 999 17.45 -12.68 -3.36
C SER A 999 16.03 -12.82 -2.81
N GLY A 1000 15.36 -13.92 -3.15
CA GLY A 1000 14.07 -14.34 -2.55
C GLY A 1000 12.90 -13.38 -2.78
N VAL A 1001 12.84 -12.77 -3.95
CA VAL A 1001 11.77 -11.84 -4.35
C VAL A 1001 10.98 -12.38 -5.55
N HIS A 1002 9.76 -11.90 -5.73
CA HIS A 1002 9.09 -12.01 -7.01
C HIS A 1002 9.78 -11.13 -8.04
N THR A 1003 9.69 -11.50 -9.31
CA THR A 1003 10.30 -10.78 -10.41
C THR A 1003 9.32 -10.69 -11.57
N HIS A 1004 9.46 -9.63 -12.35
CA HIS A 1004 8.76 -9.41 -13.61
C HIS A 1004 7.23 -9.53 -13.48
N MET A 1005 6.62 -10.59 -14.01
CA MET A 1005 5.18 -10.68 -14.27
C MET A 1005 4.31 -11.00 -13.03
N THR A 1006 4.88 -11.01 -11.81
CA THR A 1006 4.16 -11.25 -10.55
C THR A 1006 4.69 -10.38 -9.41
N ASN A 1007 3.85 -10.17 -8.39
CA ASN A 1007 4.24 -9.49 -7.14
C ASN A 1007 3.35 -9.85 -5.93
N THR A 1008 2.87 -11.09 -5.85
CA THR A 1008 1.94 -11.50 -4.79
C THR A 1008 2.59 -11.66 -3.42
N ARG A 1009 1.79 -11.62 -2.36
CA ARG A 1009 2.22 -11.97 -0.99
C ARG A 1009 2.16 -13.48 -0.74
N ILE A 1010 2.92 -13.93 0.25
CA ILE A 1010 2.92 -15.32 0.73
C ILE A 1010 2.09 -15.43 2.00
N THR A 1011 1.41 -16.56 2.20
CA THR A 1011 0.65 -16.84 3.41
C THR A 1011 1.59 -16.96 4.61
N ASP A 1012 1.24 -16.33 5.74
CA ASP A 1012 2.01 -16.46 6.98
C ASP A 1012 2.09 -17.94 7.42
N PRO A 1013 3.26 -18.43 7.89
CA PRO A 1013 3.43 -19.83 8.27
C PRO A 1013 2.39 -20.33 9.28
N GLU A 1014 1.99 -19.54 10.27
CA GLU A 1014 1.02 -20.01 11.27
C GLU A 1014 -0.39 -20.07 10.71
N ILE A 1015 -0.72 -19.11 9.84
CA ILE A 1015 -1.99 -19.11 9.09
C ILE A 1015 -2.06 -20.34 8.18
N LEU A 1016 -0.97 -20.66 7.47
CA LEU A 1016 -0.88 -21.84 6.62
C LEU A 1016 -1.13 -23.13 7.40
N GLU A 1017 -0.46 -23.32 8.54
CA GLU A 1017 -0.60 -24.54 9.36
C GLU A 1017 -1.93 -24.62 10.11
N SER A 1018 -2.57 -23.49 10.43
CA SER A 1018 -3.89 -23.46 11.08
C SER A 1018 -5.04 -23.75 10.13
N ARG A 1019 -4.92 -23.36 8.85
CA ARG A 1019 -5.99 -23.50 7.84
C ARG A 1019 -5.91 -24.81 7.07
N TYR A 1020 -4.70 -25.31 6.86
CA TYR A 1020 -4.46 -26.44 5.96
C TYR A 1020 -3.72 -27.56 6.71
N PRO A 1021 -3.95 -28.83 6.32
CA PRO A 1021 -3.32 -30.00 6.92
C PRO A 1021 -1.88 -30.13 6.42
N VAL A 1022 -1.03 -29.16 6.75
CA VAL A 1022 0.36 -29.05 6.31
C VAL A 1022 1.22 -28.43 7.40
N LEU A 1023 2.48 -28.84 7.47
CA LEU A 1023 3.53 -28.21 8.26
C LEU A 1023 4.56 -27.60 7.32
N LEU A 1024 4.92 -26.34 7.53
CA LEU A 1024 6.06 -25.69 6.89
C LEU A 1024 7.32 -26.01 7.70
N LEU A 1025 8.18 -26.86 7.12
CA LEU A 1025 9.42 -27.31 7.75
C LEU A 1025 10.57 -26.33 7.53
N GLU A 1026 10.61 -25.68 6.38
CA GLU A 1026 11.68 -24.77 6.00
C GLU A 1026 11.17 -23.70 5.06
N PHE A 1027 11.58 -22.45 5.29
CA PHE A 1027 11.43 -21.34 4.36
C PHE A 1027 12.63 -20.40 4.48
N GLY A 1028 13.57 -20.54 3.55
CA GLY A 1028 14.87 -19.86 3.63
C GLY A 1028 15.42 -19.46 2.26
N LEU A 1029 16.53 -18.71 2.26
CA LEU A 1029 17.27 -18.40 1.03
C LEU A 1029 18.13 -19.59 0.64
N ARG A 1030 18.18 -19.89 -0.67
CA ARG A 1030 19.05 -20.89 -1.26
C ARG A 1030 20.44 -20.29 -1.51
N ALA A 1031 21.20 -20.10 -0.44
CA ALA A 1031 22.47 -19.37 -0.46
C ALA A 1031 23.45 -19.89 -1.52
N GLY A 1032 24.04 -18.98 -2.29
CA GLY A 1032 25.03 -19.31 -3.32
C GLY A 1032 24.43 -19.76 -4.66
N SER A 1033 23.12 -19.72 -4.82
CA SER A 1033 22.44 -20.07 -6.08
C SER A 1033 22.48 -18.96 -7.13
N GLY A 1034 22.76 -17.73 -6.75
CA GLY A 1034 22.94 -16.60 -7.66
C GLY A 1034 24.20 -16.71 -8.53
N GLY A 1035 24.07 -16.39 -9.81
CA GLY A 1035 25.16 -16.43 -10.79
C GLY A 1035 26.25 -15.41 -10.48
N ALA A 1036 27.52 -15.82 -10.60
CA ALA A 1036 28.66 -14.94 -10.36
C ALA A 1036 28.87 -13.91 -11.48
N GLY A 1037 29.30 -12.70 -11.13
CA GLY A 1037 29.62 -11.62 -12.06
C GLY A 1037 30.34 -10.50 -11.32
N SER A 1038 30.62 -9.38 -11.99
CA SER A 1038 30.98 -8.14 -11.28
C SER A 1038 29.81 -7.64 -10.43
N GLN A 1039 28.59 -7.94 -10.88
CA GLN A 1039 27.37 -7.93 -10.08
C GLN A 1039 26.82 -9.37 -10.04
N ARG A 1040 26.51 -9.86 -8.84
CA ARG A 1040 26.00 -11.22 -8.61
C ARG A 1040 24.48 -11.27 -8.81
N GLY A 1041 23.99 -12.35 -9.39
CA GLY A 1041 22.56 -12.64 -9.38
C GLY A 1041 22.04 -12.92 -7.97
N GLY A 1042 20.75 -12.72 -7.76
CA GLY A 1042 20.11 -13.00 -6.47
C GLY A 1042 20.00 -14.49 -6.20
N ASP A 1043 19.98 -14.86 -4.92
CA ASP A 1043 19.75 -16.24 -4.50
C ASP A 1043 18.26 -16.61 -4.54
N GLY A 1044 17.97 -17.87 -4.88
CA GLY A 1044 16.65 -18.48 -4.82
C GLY A 1044 16.16 -18.74 -3.40
N ILE A 1045 15.11 -19.56 -3.29
CA ILE A 1045 14.41 -19.92 -2.06
C ILE A 1045 14.39 -21.44 -1.89
N VAL A 1046 14.44 -21.91 -0.64
CA VAL A 1046 14.09 -23.28 -0.25
C VAL A 1046 12.77 -23.23 0.51
N ARG A 1047 11.79 -24.04 0.09
CA ARG A 1047 10.48 -24.17 0.74
C ARG A 1047 10.12 -25.65 0.90
N ARG A 1048 9.89 -26.10 2.14
CA ARG A 1048 9.61 -27.51 2.44
C ARG A 1048 8.33 -27.68 3.24
N TYR A 1049 7.44 -28.53 2.73
CA TYR A 1049 6.16 -28.84 3.33
C TYR A 1049 6.13 -30.30 3.78
N ARG A 1050 5.39 -30.59 4.84
CA ARG A 1050 4.97 -31.94 5.22
C ARG A 1050 3.46 -31.97 5.34
N PHE A 1051 2.81 -32.83 4.57
CA PHE A 1051 1.35 -32.91 4.59
C PHE A 1051 0.87 -33.78 5.76
N LEU A 1052 -0.24 -33.42 6.39
CA LEU A 1052 -0.82 -34.14 7.52
C LEU A 1052 -1.95 -35.09 7.10
N GLN A 1053 -2.44 -34.94 5.87
CA GLN A 1053 -3.39 -35.84 5.24
C GLN A 1053 -3.04 -36.05 3.76
N PRO A 1054 -3.66 -37.01 3.06
CA PRO A 1054 -3.47 -37.17 1.62
C PRO A 1054 -3.90 -35.93 0.85
N VAL A 1055 -3.07 -35.47 -0.09
CA VAL A 1055 -3.36 -34.32 -0.96
C VAL A 1055 -2.86 -34.59 -2.37
N ARG A 1056 -3.52 -33.94 -3.33
CA ARG A 1056 -3.02 -33.84 -4.69
C ARG A 1056 -2.25 -32.54 -4.85
N VAL A 1057 -0.99 -32.63 -5.27
CA VAL A 1057 -0.12 -31.48 -5.57
C VAL A 1057 -0.05 -31.28 -7.08
N SER A 1058 -0.17 -30.03 -7.54
CA SER A 1058 0.18 -29.63 -8.92
C SER A 1058 1.26 -28.55 -8.90
N LEU A 1059 2.34 -28.80 -9.65
CA LEU A 1059 3.52 -27.97 -9.77
C LEU A 1059 3.59 -27.42 -11.19
N LEU A 1060 3.57 -26.10 -11.31
CA LEU A 1060 3.89 -25.37 -12.54
C LEU A 1060 5.17 -24.57 -12.25
N THR A 1061 6.31 -25.13 -12.67
CA THR A 1061 7.63 -24.54 -12.47
C THR A 1061 8.49 -24.71 -13.71
N GLU A 1062 9.41 -23.78 -13.94
CA GLU A 1062 10.39 -23.78 -15.04
C GLU A 1062 11.82 -23.58 -14.50
N ARG A 1063 12.82 -23.52 -15.39
CA ARG A 1063 14.25 -23.41 -15.04
C ARG A 1063 14.73 -24.56 -14.14
N ARG A 1064 14.17 -25.75 -14.35
CA ARG A 1064 14.57 -27.01 -13.72
C ARG A 1064 15.49 -27.81 -14.63
N THR A 1065 15.44 -27.61 -15.94
CA THR A 1065 16.39 -28.22 -16.90
C THR A 1065 17.39 -27.20 -17.44
N ARG A 1066 16.99 -25.92 -17.56
CA ARG A 1066 17.85 -24.82 -18.03
C ARG A 1066 18.13 -23.78 -16.94
N ALA A 1067 19.37 -23.32 -16.88
CA ALA A 1067 19.78 -22.27 -15.94
C ALA A 1067 19.32 -20.88 -16.41
N PRO A 1068 18.98 -19.96 -15.49
CA PRO A 1068 18.87 -18.52 -15.78
C PRO A 1068 20.18 -17.97 -16.32
N PHE A 1069 20.19 -17.39 -17.52
CA PHE A 1069 21.42 -16.94 -18.17
C PHE A 1069 22.02 -15.70 -17.47
N GLY A 1070 23.35 -15.62 -17.45
CA GLY A 1070 24.08 -14.39 -17.13
C GLY A 1070 24.25 -13.49 -18.36
N LEU A 1071 24.66 -12.25 -18.16
CA LEU A 1071 24.80 -11.25 -19.23
C LEU A 1071 26.17 -10.55 -19.17
N ALA A 1072 26.66 -10.09 -20.32
CA ALA A 1072 27.93 -9.36 -20.44
C ALA A 1072 29.15 -10.06 -19.78
N GLY A 1073 29.21 -11.40 -19.82
CA GLY A 1073 30.27 -12.20 -19.21
C GLY A 1073 29.96 -12.74 -17.81
N GLY A 1074 28.80 -12.40 -17.25
CA GLY A 1074 28.29 -13.00 -16.02
C GLY A 1074 27.89 -14.47 -16.18
N ARG A 1075 28.01 -15.24 -15.11
CA ARG A 1075 27.67 -16.66 -15.05
C ARG A 1075 26.16 -16.86 -14.87
N PRO A 1076 25.60 -17.95 -15.40
CA PRO A 1076 24.22 -18.35 -15.12
C PRO A 1076 23.97 -18.56 -13.62
N GLY A 1077 22.74 -18.31 -13.18
CA GLY A 1077 22.26 -18.73 -11.87
C GLY A 1077 22.05 -20.25 -11.81
N GLU A 1078 21.92 -20.80 -10.61
CA GLU A 1078 21.58 -22.21 -10.43
C GLU A 1078 20.12 -22.48 -10.79
N ARG A 1079 19.89 -23.68 -11.33
CA ARG A 1079 18.56 -24.22 -11.61
C ARG A 1079 17.78 -24.47 -10.32
N GLY A 1080 16.46 -24.37 -10.41
CA GLY A 1080 15.59 -24.89 -9.36
C GLY A 1080 15.53 -26.41 -9.36
N CYS A 1081 14.91 -26.99 -8.34
CA CYS A 1081 14.63 -28.42 -8.22
C CYS A 1081 13.32 -28.65 -7.45
N ASN A 1082 12.54 -29.66 -7.87
CA ASN A 1082 11.36 -30.11 -7.14
C ASN A 1082 11.64 -31.53 -6.63
N ARG A 1083 11.41 -31.81 -5.35
CA ARG A 1083 11.59 -33.16 -4.79
C ARG A 1083 10.43 -33.58 -3.90
N VAL A 1084 10.18 -34.87 -3.85
CA VAL A 1084 9.22 -35.49 -2.93
C VAL A 1084 9.95 -36.51 -2.05
N LEU A 1085 9.74 -36.41 -0.74
CA LEU A 1085 10.18 -37.42 0.23
C LEU A 1085 8.95 -38.18 0.73
N ARG A 1086 8.86 -39.46 0.36
CA ARG A 1086 7.79 -40.33 0.86
C ARG A 1086 8.03 -40.69 2.33
N ARG A 1087 6.97 -40.83 3.11
CA ARG A 1087 7.05 -41.25 4.52
C ARG A 1087 7.87 -42.54 4.67
N GLY A 1088 8.88 -42.50 5.54
CA GLY A 1088 9.76 -43.64 5.81
C GLY A 1088 10.86 -43.88 4.77
N ALA A 1089 10.86 -43.13 3.66
CA ALA A 1089 11.97 -43.13 2.72
C ALA A 1089 13.17 -42.35 3.31
N ARG A 1090 14.39 -42.73 2.88
CA ARG A 1090 15.64 -42.07 3.32
C ARG A 1090 16.11 -40.96 2.38
N GLN A 1091 15.57 -40.90 1.17
CA GLN A 1091 16.02 -39.97 0.13
C GLN A 1091 14.80 -39.39 -0.59
N ALA A 1092 14.84 -38.08 -0.83
CA ALA A 1092 13.86 -37.40 -1.66
C ALA A 1092 14.15 -37.69 -3.14
N VAL A 1093 13.09 -37.87 -3.93
CA VAL A 1093 13.19 -38.14 -5.37
C VAL A 1093 12.81 -36.88 -6.13
N GLU A 1094 13.59 -36.54 -7.15
CA GLU A 1094 13.29 -35.41 -8.04
C GLU A 1094 12.00 -35.65 -8.84
N VAL A 1095 11.19 -34.60 -8.95
CA VAL A 1095 9.93 -34.58 -9.69
C VAL A 1095 10.10 -33.61 -10.87
N PRO A 1096 9.48 -33.89 -12.05
CA PRO A 1096 9.57 -33.01 -13.20
C PRO A 1096 9.16 -31.54 -12.92
N PRO A 1097 9.64 -30.57 -13.71
CA PRO A 1097 9.27 -29.15 -13.59
C PRO A 1097 7.76 -28.91 -13.57
N ARG A 1098 7.02 -29.60 -14.44
CA ARG A 1098 5.56 -29.59 -14.49
C ARG A 1098 5.05 -30.98 -14.10
N ALA A 1099 4.35 -31.10 -12.98
CA ALA A 1099 3.89 -32.39 -12.48
C ALA A 1099 2.62 -32.30 -11.63
N SER A 1100 1.77 -33.31 -11.75
CA SER A 1100 0.71 -33.62 -10.79
C SER A 1100 1.13 -34.84 -9.98
N VAL A 1101 1.16 -34.74 -8.64
CA VAL A 1101 1.64 -35.81 -7.75
C VAL A 1101 0.66 -36.02 -6.60
N GLU A 1102 0.24 -37.27 -6.37
CA GLU A 1102 -0.49 -37.67 -5.18
C GLU A 1102 0.47 -37.89 -4.02
N LEU A 1103 0.29 -37.17 -2.91
CA LEU A 1103 1.08 -37.27 -1.69
C LEU A 1103 0.23 -37.80 -0.54
N GLY A 1104 0.77 -38.76 0.22
CA GLY A 1104 0.11 -39.31 1.40
C GLY A 1104 0.38 -38.48 2.66
N ALA A 1105 -0.30 -38.83 3.75
CA ALA A 1105 -0.02 -38.25 5.06
C ALA A 1105 1.45 -38.48 5.47
N HIS A 1106 2.08 -37.39 5.90
CA HIS A 1106 3.49 -37.23 6.27
C HIS A 1106 4.51 -37.38 5.14
N ASP A 1107 4.08 -37.36 3.87
CA ASP A 1107 4.98 -37.10 2.76
C ASP A 1107 5.42 -35.63 2.76
N GLU A 1108 6.63 -35.36 2.26
CA GLU A 1108 7.17 -34.01 2.13
C GLU A 1108 7.32 -33.58 0.67
N LEU A 1109 7.05 -32.30 0.41
CA LEU A 1109 7.35 -31.61 -0.85
C LEU A 1109 8.45 -30.59 -0.61
N TRP A 1110 9.52 -30.65 -1.40
CA TRP A 1110 10.64 -29.72 -1.33
C TRP A 1110 10.73 -28.94 -2.64
N ILE A 1111 10.71 -27.62 -2.55
CA ILE A 1111 10.85 -26.70 -3.68
C ILE A 1111 12.10 -25.87 -3.47
N GLU A 1112 13.05 -26.03 -4.37
CA GLU A 1112 14.24 -25.18 -4.50
C GLU A 1112 14.02 -24.28 -5.72
N THR A 1113 13.86 -22.97 -5.53
CA THR A 1113 13.65 -22.03 -6.64
C THR A 1113 14.98 -21.62 -7.27
N PRO A 1114 14.97 -21.20 -8.56
CA PRO A 1114 16.19 -20.82 -9.26
C PRO A 1114 16.81 -19.54 -8.69
N GLY A 1115 18.13 -19.41 -8.83
CA GLY A 1115 18.84 -18.14 -8.63
C GLY A 1115 18.69 -17.21 -9.84
N GLY A 1116 19.21 -15.98 -9.75
CA GLY A 1116 19.32 -15.07 -10.89
C GLY A 1116 20.68 -15.19 -11.60
N GLY A 1117 20.75 -14.81 -12.87
CA GLY A 1117 22.01 -14.69 -13.58
C GLY A 1117 22.86 -13.51 -13.12
N GLY A 1118 24.19 -13.66 -13.18
CA GLY A 1118 25.14 -12.57 -12.90
C GLY A 1118 25.36 -11.64 -14.09
N PHE A 1119 25.95 -10.47 -13.84
CA PHE A 1119 26.30 -9.47 -14.85
C PHE A 1119 27.80 -9.15 -14.79
N GLY A 1120 28.44 -9.03 -15.97
CA GLY A 1120 29.85 -8.66 -16.07
C GLY A 1120 30.82 -9.79 -15.76
N SER A 1121 32.08 -9.67 -16.20
CA SER A 1121 33.09 -10.71 -16.02
C SER A 1121 33.44 -10.94 -14.54
N PHE A 1122 33.36 -12.19 -14.10
CA PHE A 1122 33.84 -12.63 -12.80
C PHE A 1122 35.34 -12.97 -12.87
N VAL A 1123 36.17 -12.31 -12.06
CA VAL A 1123 37.56 -12.71 -11.82
C VAL A 1123 37.59 -13.42 -10.46
N PRO A 1124 37.89 -14.72 -10.40
CA PRO A 1124 38.01 -15.42 -9.11
C PRO A 1124 39.14 -14.81 -8.28
N ASP A 1125 38.90 -14.58 -6.98
CA ASP A 1125 39.94 -14.21 -6.03
C ASP A 1125 41.02 -15.31 -6.00
N GLY A 1126 42.11 -15.10 -6.73
CA GLY A 1126 43.17 -16.10 -6.90
C GLY A 1126 44.12 -15.86 -8.09
N GLU A 1127 43.77 -15.00 -9.04
CA GLU A 1127 44.67 -14.61 -10.15
C GLU A 1127 44.85 -13.07 -10.21
N SER A 1128 45.37 -12.50 -9.13
CA SER A 1128 46.04 -11.20 -9.18
C SER A 1128 47.45 -11.37 -8.63
N GLY A 1129 48.43 -11.48 -9.54
CA GLY A 1129 49.86 -11.15 -9.37
C GLY A 1129 50.57 -11.63 -8.12
#